data_AF-A0A1M5GQY6-F1
#
_entry.id   AF-A0A1M5GQY6-F1
#
_cell.length_a   1.000
_cell.length_b   1.000
_cell.length_c   1.000
_cell.angle_alpha   90.00
_cell.angle_beta   90.00
_cell.angle_gamma   90.00
#
_symmetry.space_group_name_H-M   'P 1'
#
loop_
_entity.id
_entity.type
_entity.pdbx_description
1 polymer ?
#
loop_
_entity_poly.entity_id
_entity_poly.type
_entity_poly.pdbx_seq_one_letter_code
_entity_poly.pdbx_strand_id
1 'polypeptide(L)'
;MSHRRLNEEAVIALPAIKHGIGKIHLGEQHTRATLDSLKDLIDSRKNLLEYGLTPVAIDSIRNNVQFNVSSLLLKRDEHSYTIIFDEEHNFINSLAEWWSNGVKNTFVHIVSPPYLLRDYMAHHREFFLENVEKISPFVPELSRTTWSMTYLLIERLCNGVMKQEELISNLQKVRNKPLSKEPIIEQLNQFLRQVLKTEQDFKPFIEIVEEESFTVKKFDFNKTIYYKLSRDFYQELIPNWFEFFELKTSTNEVIDEIIAGNIYQNYLPGQLHAFNGNLYRIEDINRYTKTIDLVYEAQTEKYQYHQNRSFAVKGPLDEEAKYATEQLMIDQNEVMIQLYQCEVEASTNGYFQFDHGIDLADEKLRYTKLSYQDKEIYDRNYPNGNVLEFKWKIKNDSAINVEQVSVTLVYLLNEIFVSLFPHGYQYLAATTSVPENYFPEEQAFYRNLKRYLPKVKDVPEDEENMITIYIFEDTPLQMGMLERIKDKWLHLFEIMEDYMYWLSYESEQEPKQCFAYMGGDSMPEVFQFEETMEAIRSLLPENRLHTQRQLATENQQETEQGEKRQCDFCKNYFAATEFIQLDDERERCSVCHQTAIDRVEDLTPLYEEVRTFFTNTLQVEVRQNIHIKMINAKEIQALSGQKFVPTEEYDARIVGTAIRSGERAEIYIENGAPRLQTLATLAHELTHIWQFDQLNLDVLTLADLEGHASWVEVYFMESIGAYKEAEILNHELLHRDDVYGEGYRKVLQQLEGYSHGATPFDFYER
;
A
#
# COMPACT_ATOMS: atom_id res chain seq x y z
N MET A 1 17.78 17.37 -40.29
CA MET A 1 17.48 16.61 -39.05
C MET A 1 18.09 17.40 -37.93
N SER A 2 17.28 18.09 -37.13
CA SER A 2 17.78 18.83 -35.98
C SER A 2 18.41 17.83 -34.99
N HIS A 3 19.57 18.14 -34.45
CA HIS A 3 20.24 17.37 -33.39
C HIS A 3 19.51 17.50 -32.02
N ARG A 4 18.21 17.81 -32.02
CA ARG A 4 17.43 17.96 -30.80
C ARG A 4 16.94 16.60 -30.32
N ARG A 5 17.24 16.28 -29.07
CA ARG A 5 16.66 15.12 -28.39
C ARG A 5 15.28 15.52 -27.89
N LEU A 6 14.27 14.83 -28.38
CA LEU A 6 12.90 14.98 -27.91
C LEU A 6 12.74 14.20 -26.61
N ASN A 7 11.95 14.72 -25.67
CA ASN A 7 11.51 13.97 -24.50
C ASN A 7 10.63 12.78 -24.90
N GLU A 8 10.56 11.75 -24.06
CA GLU A 8 9.88 10.48 -24.35
C GLU A 8 8.40 10.68 -24.68
N GLU A 9 7.72 11.54 -23.92
CA GLU A 9 6.35 11.97 -24.20
C GLU A 9 6.16 12.58 -25.60
N ALA A 10 7.12 13.38 -26.07
CA ALA A 10 7.03 14.03 -27.36
C ALA A 10 7.26 13.00 -28.48
N VAL A 11 8.18 12.06 -28.26
CA VAL A 11 8.41 10.93 -29.18
C VAL A 11 7.13 10.10 -29.37
N ILE A 12 6.37 9.87 -28.29
CA ILE A 12 5.13 9.06 -28.31
C ILE A 12 3.93 9.88 -28.85
N ALA A 13 3.79 11.14 -28.42
CA ALA A 13 2.63 11.97 -28.76
C ALA A 13 2.65 12.49 -30.21
N LEU A 14 3.82 12.83 -30.76
CA LEU A 14 3.90 13.44 -32.09
C LEU A 14 3.32 12.56 -33.21
N PRO A 15 3.58 11.24 -33.28
CA PRO A 15 2.88 10.33 -34.19
C PRO A 15 1.37 10.33 -34.03
N ALA A 16 0.86 10.26 -32.79
CA ALA A 16 -0.57 10.28 -32.49
C ALA A 16 -1.25 11.55 -33.02
N ILE A 17 -0.62 12.72 -32.77
CA ILE A 17 -1.08 14.02 -33.27
C ILE A 17 -1.07 14.06 -34.80
N LYS A 18 -0.01 13.55 -35.43
CA LYS A 18 0.13 13.53 -36.90
C LYS A 18 -1.00 12.74 -37.57
N HIS A 19 -1.49 11.70 -36.92
CA HIS A 19 -2.61 10.87 -37.40
C HIS A 19 -4.00 11.37 -36.96
N GLY A 20 -4.08 12.51 -36.29
CA GLY A 20 -5.34 13.16 -35.94
C GLY A 20 -6.05 12.54 -34.73
N ILE A 21 -5.31 11.90 -33.81
CA ILE A 21 -5.87 11.46 -32.53
C ILE A 21 -6.32 12.70 -31.74
N GLY A 22 -7.61 12.72 -31.39
CA GLY A 22 -8.30 13.94 -30.98
C GLY A 22 -8.02 14.41 -29.56
N LYS A 23 -7.87 13.52 -28.57
CA LYS A 23 -7.56 13.90 -27.19
C LYS A 23 -6.42 13.04 -26.67
N ILE A 24 -5.34 13.69 -26.21
CA ILE A 24 -4.16 13.07 -25.62
C ILE A 24 -4.04 13.60 -24.20
N HIS A 25 -4.06 12.68 -23.23
CA HIS A 25 -3.89 13.00 -21.82
C HIS A 25 -2.45 12.69 -21.42
N LEU A 26 -1.78 13.65 -20.77
CA LEU A 26 -0.44 13.51 -20.23
C LEU A 26 -0.54 13.55 -18.69
N GLY A 27 -0.14 12.46 -18.04
CA GLY A 27 -0.08 12.33 -16.58
C GLY A 27 1.26 12.78 -16.01
N GLU A 28 1.26 13.30 -14.78
CA GLU A 28 2.42 13.33 -13.86
C GLU A 28 3.71 14.01 -14.37
N GLN A 29 3.60 15.09 -15.14
CA GLN A 29 4.78 15.75 -15.72
C GLN A 29 5.63 16.61 -14.76
N HIS A 30 5.18 16.82 -13.52
CA HIS A 30 5.75 17.87 -12.64
C HIS A 30 7.12 17.51 -12.06
N THR A 31 7.47 16.21 -11.98
CA THR A 31 8.73 15.67 -11.43
C THR A 31 9.81 15.42 -12.49
N ARG A 32 9.59 15.85 -13.74
CA ARG A 32 10.52 15.63 -14.86
C ARG A 32 11.04 16.93 -15.48
N ALA A 33 12.22 16.85 -16.07
CA ALA A 33 12.80 17.95 -16.83
C ALA A 33 12.15 18.00 -18.23
N THR A 34 11.46 19.09 -18.54
CA THR A 34 10.58 19.24 -19.69
C THR A 34 11.21 20.02 -20.84
N LEU A 35 12.54 20.07 -20.98
CA LEU A 35 13.15 20.78 -22.11
C LEU A 35 12.89 20.01 -23.42
N ASP A 36 12.35 20.69 -24.45
CA ASP A 36 11.82 20.04 -25.67
C ASP A 36 10.65 19.05 -25.38
N SER A 37 9.93 19.27 -24.27
CA SER A 37 8.64 18.64 -23.97
C SER A 37 7.59 18.96 -25.03
N LEU A 38 6.48 18.21 -25.03
CA LEU A 38 5.36 18.54 -25.89
C LEU A 38 4.84 19.96 -25.62
N LYS A 39 4.89 20.42 -24.36
CA LYS A 39 4.53 21.78 -23.95
C LYS A 39 5.44 22.84 -24.58
N ASP A 40 6.76 22.65 -24.52
CA ASP A 40 7.73 23.56 -25.15
C ASP A 40 7.61 23.58 -26.69
N LEU A 41 7.35 22.41 -27.28
CA LEU A 41 7.18 22.28 -28.73
C LEU A 41 5.90 22.98 -29.22
N ILE A 42 4.81 22.93 -28.45
CA ILE A 42 3.55 23.64 -28.74
C ILE A 42 3.80 25.14 -28.89
N ASP A 43 4.69 25.72 -28.09
CA ASP A 43 5.00 27.15 -28.13
C ASP A 43 5.93 27.55 -29.28
N SER A 44 6.57 26.57 -29.95
CA SER A 44 7.42 26.79 -31.12
C SER A 44 6.89 26.12 -32.38
N ARG A 45 6.01 26.83 -33.11
CA ARG A 45 5.42 26.39 -34.39
C ARG A 45 6.45 25.94 -35.43
N LYS A 46 7.64 26.54 -35.44
CA LYS A 46 8.73 26.19 -36.37
C LYS A 46 9.26 24.78 -36.11
N ASN A 47 9.42 24.40 -34.83
CA ASN A 47 9.91 23.07 -34.45
C ASN A 47 8.93 21.98 -34.93
N LEU A 48 7.63 22.17 -34.71
CA LEU A 48 6.59 21.20 -35.07
C LEU A 48 6.50 20.92 -36.58
N LEU A 49 6.72 21.95 -37.42
CA LEU A 49 6.76 21.79 -38.88
C LEU A 49 7.97 20.94 -39.34
N GLU A 50 9.11 21.03 -38.65
CA GLU A 50 10.29 20.21 -38.97
C GLU A 50 10.06 18.71 -38.71
N TYR A 51 9.12 18.37 -37.82
CA TYR A 51 8.70 16.98 -37.54
C TYR A 51 7.54 16.50 -38.44
N GLY A 52 7.14 17.26 -39.45
CA GLY A 52 6.18 16.84 -40.48
C GLY A 52 4.71 16.92 -40.05
N LEU A 53 4.39 17.75 -39.04
CA LEU A 53 3.02 18.09 -38.68
C LEU A 53 2.41 19.09 -39.68
N THR A 54 1.12 18.94 -39.98
CA THR A 54 0.41 19.90 -40.82
C THR A 54 0.05 21.16 -40.02
N PRO A 55 -0.10 22.34 -40.66
CA PRO A 55 -0.53 23.55 -39.97
C PRO A 55 -1.85 23.39 -39.20
N VAL A 56 -2.78 22.60 -39.74
CA VAL A 56 -4.07 22.27 -39.11
C VAL A 56 -3.86 21.43 -37.85
N ALA A 57 -3.00 20.41 -37.90
CA ALA A 57 -2.67 19.61 -36.72
C ALA A 57 -2.07 20.50 -35.63
N ILE A 58 -1.12 21.38 -35.97
CA ILE A 58 -0.48 22.30 -35.01
C ILE A 58 -1.49 23.20 -34.31
N ASP A 59 -2.44 23.76 -35.07
CA ASP A 59 -3.47 24.64 -34.49
C ASP A 59 -4.45 23.87 -33.58
N SER A 60 -4.61 22.55 -33.78
CA SER A 60 -5.42 21.68 -32.90
C SER A 60 -4.71 21.15 -31.65
N ILE A 61 -3.37 21.12 -31.60
CA ILE A 61 -2.62 20.52 -30.48
C ILE A 61 -3.03 21.13 -29.13
N ARG A 62 -3.15 22.46 -29.05
CA ARG A 62 -3.50 23.17 -27.81
C ARG A 62 -4.88 22.79 -27.25
N ASN A 63 -5.80 22.36 -28.10
CA ASN A 63 -7.14 21.93 -27.68
C ASN A 63 -7.20 20.42 -27.39
N ASN A 64 -6.27 19.66 -27.98
CA ASN A 64 -6.27 18.20 -27.98
C ASN A 64 -5.38 17.60 -26.89
N VAL A 65 -4.34 18.31 -26.44
CA VAL A 65 -3.43 17.84 -25.39
C VAL A 65 -3.86 18.40 -24.04
N GLN A 66 -4.05 17.53 -23.07
CA GLN A 66 -4.42 17.89 -21.69
C GLN A 66 -3.41 17.34 -20.70
N PHE A 67 -2.91 18.21 -19.83
CA PHE A 67 -1.99 17.86 -18.76
C PHE A 67 -2.79 17.66 -17.48
N ASN A 68 -2.72 16.46 -16.90
CA ASN A 68 -3.47 16.08 -15.70
C ASN A 68 -2.50 15.60 -14.63
N VAL A 69 -2.72 16.07 -13.40
CA VAL A 69 -1.89 15.70 -12.24
C VAL A 69 -2.41 14.43 -11.57
N SER A 70 -3.67 14.07 -11.79
CA SER A 70 -4.32 12.90 -11.18
C SER A 70 -5.33 12.28 -12.13
N SER A 71 -5.44 10.96 -12.09
CA SER A 71 -6.47 10.18 -12.79
C SER A 71 -7.89 10.59 -12.39
N LEU A 72 -8.11 10.97 -11.12
CA LEU A 72 -9.42 11.39 -10.60
C LEU A 72 -9.97 12.67 -11.25
N LEU A 73 -9.09 13.49 -11.83
CA LEU A 73 -9.46 14.74 -12.50
C LEU A 73 -9.84 14.52 -13.97
N LEU A 74 -9.58 13.32 -14.52
CA LEU A 74 -9.93 12.99 -15.90
C LEU A 74 -11.42 12.71 -16.02
N LYS A 75 -12.05 13.41 -16.96
CA LYS A 75 -13.39 13.06 -17.41
C LYS A 75 -13.31 11.85 -18.32
N ARG A 76 -14.20 10.88 -18.11
CA ARG A 76 -14.34 9.74 -19.03
C ARG A 76 -14.76 10.24 -20.42
N ASP A 77 -14.06 9.76 -21.44
CA ASP A 77 -14.32 10.04 -22.85
C ASP A 77 -14.65 8.74 -23.60
N GLU A 78 -15.28 8.82 -24.79
CA GLU A 78 -15.56 7.61 -25.59
C GLU A 78 -14.27 6.85 -25.97
N HIS A 79 -13.22 7.61 -26.31
CA HIS A 79 -11.89 7.10 -26.61
C HIS A 79 -10.86 7.89 -25.81
N SER A 80 -10.01 7.20 -25.07
CA SER A 80 -8.92 7.82 -24.31
C SER A 80 -7.56 7.38 -24.86
N TYR A 81 -6.65 8.34 -25.00
CA TYR A 81 -5.24 8.10 -25.32
C TYR A 81 -4.40 8.80 -24.25
N THR A 82 -3.76 8.03 -23.39
CA THR A 82 -3.08 8.52 -22.19
C THR A 82 -1.61 8.12 -22.24
N ILE A 83 -0.72 9.06 -21.93
CA ILE A 83 0.70 8.80 -21.71
C ILE A 83 1.01 9.14 -20.25
N ILE A 84 1.62 8.21 -19.54
CA ILE A 84 1.90 8.27 -18.11
C ILE A 84 3.37 7.97 -17.90
N PHE A 85 3.96 8.62 -16.92
CA PHE A 85 5.29 8.28 -16.43
C PHE A 85 5.12 7.46 -15.17
N ASP A 86 5.80 6.33 -15.09
CA ASP A 86 5.82 5.53 -13.88
C ASP A 86 6.83 6.14 -12.91
N GLU A 87 6.34 7.04 -12.06
CA GLU A 87 7.12 7.68 -11.00
C GLU A 87 7.15 6.82 -9.71
N GLU A 88 6.20 5.90 -9.56
CA GLU A 88 6.11 4.97 -8.43
C GLU A 88 6.99 3.71 -8.60
N HIS A 89 7.71 3.57 -9.72
CA HIS A 89 8.51 2.38 -10.02
C HIS A 89 7.67 1.09 -9.91
N ASN A 90 6.41 1.18 -10.32
CA ASN A 90 5.40 0.14 -10.30
C ASN A 90 4.37 0.40 -11.40
N PHE A 91 4.77 0.19 -12.66
CA PHE A 91 3.93 0.53 -13.80
C PHE A 91 2.58 -0.22 -13.82
N ILE A 92 2.43 -1.38 -13.18
CA ILE A 92 1.13 -2.07 -13.11
C ILE A 92 0.16 -1.29 -12.21
N ASN A 93 0.64 -0.76 -11.09
CA ASN A 93 -0.17 0.13 -10.25
C ASN A 93 -0.60 1.38 -11.03
N SER A 94 0.35 2.05 -11.69
CA SER A 94 0.05 3.19 -12.55
C SER A 94 -0.88 2.82 -13.72
N LEU A 95 -0.77 1.61 -14.26
CA LEU A 95 -1.68 1.14 -15.31
C LEU A 95 -3.10 0.97 -14.77
N ALA A 96 -3.26 0.30 -13.62
CA ALA A 96 -4.55 0.05 -12.99
C ALA A 96 -5.29 1.35 -12.67
N GLU A 97 -4.58 2.35 -12.14
CA GLU A 97 -5.15 3.67 -11.81
C GLU A 97 -5.68 4.43 -13.03
N TRP A 98 -5.03 4.30 -14.18
CA TRP A 98 -5.34 5.10 -15.37
C TRP A 98 -6.08 4.32 -16.48
N TRP A 99 -6.27 3.01 -16.31
CA TRP A 99 -6.94 2.13 -17.27
C TRP A 99 -8.42 2.51 -17.52
N SER A 100 -9.13 3.01 -16.50
CA SER A 100 -10.59 3.17 -16.49
C SER A 100 -11.12 4.46 -17.16
N ASN A 101 -10.30 5.16 -17.93
CA ASN A 101 -10.61 6.50 -18.45
C ASN A 101 -11.39 6.52 -19.78
N GLY A 102 -11.47 5.40 -20.52
CA GLY A 102 -12.20 5.30 -21.80
C GLY A 102 -13.47 4.43 -21.70
N VAL A 103 -14.57 4.87 -22.31
CA VAL A 103 -15.86 4.13 -22.30
C VAL A 103 -15.90 3.02 -23.36
N LYS A 104 -15.35 3.26 -24.57
CA LYS A 104 -15.31 2.27 -25.66
C LYS A 104 -13.92 1.68 -25.84
N ASN A 105 -12.91 2.54 -25.99
CA ASN A 105 -11.51 2.13 -26.18
C ASN A 105 -10.60 2.99 -25.31
N THR A 106 -9.65 2.34 -24.65
CA THR A 106 -8.58 3.00 -23.88
C THR A 106 -7.25 2.60 -24.46
N PHE A 107 -6.37 3.57 -24.68
CA PHE A 107 -4.98 3.33 -25.03
C PHE A 107 -4.09 4.02 -24.00
N VAL A 108 -3.27 3.24 -23.28
CA VAL A 108 -2.37 3.76 -22.24
C VAL A 108 -0.92 3.42 -22.59
N HIS A 109 -0.07 4.44 -22.66
CA HIS A 109 1.37 4.31 -22.75
C HIS A 109 1.98 4.64 -21.40
N ILE A 110 2.82 3.75 -20.87
CA ILE A 110 3.59 4.02 -19.65
C ILE A 110 5.08 4.07 -19.99
N VAL A 111 5.75 5.14 -19.55
CA VAL A 111 7.19 5.31 -19.65
C VAL A 111 7.79 5.04 -18.27
N SER A 112 8.41 3.88 -18.12
CA SER A 112 8.88 3.36 -16.83
C SER A 112 10.41 3.37 -16.72
N PRO A 113 10.99 3.92 -15.62
CA PRO A 113 12.42 3.87 -15.37
C PRO A 113 12.88 2.42 -15.10
N PRO A 114 14.17 2.09 -15.24
CA PRO A 114 14.68 0.78 -14.84
C PRO A 114 14.64 0.59 -13.32
N TYR A 115 14.05 -0.52 -12.88
CA TYR A 115 14.05 -1.06 -11.52
C TYR A 115 13.89 -2.58 -11.57
N LEU A 116 14.21 -3.28 -10.47
CA LEU A 116 14.30 -4.75 -10.43
C LEU A 116 13.05 -5.48 -10.95
N LEU A 117 11.88 -5.12 -10.43
CA LEU A 117 10.63 -5.83 -10.76
C LEU A 117 10.01 -5.43 -12.11
N ARG A 118 10.58 -4.45 -12.84
CA ARG A 118 9.94 -3.89 -14.04
C ARG A 118 9.71 -4.95 -15.11
N ASP A 119 10.76 -5.65 -15.52
CA ASP A 119 10.67 -6.55 -16.65
C ASP A 119 9.92 -7.85 -16.27
N TYR A 120 10.03 -8.25 -15.01
CA TYR A 120 9.23 -9.30 -14.40
C TYR A 120 7.73 -8.99 -14.45
N MET A 121 7.33 -7.81 -13.97
CA MET A 121 5.95 -7.33 -14.05
C MET A 121 5.47 -7.23 -15.51
N ALA A 122 6.35 -6.83 -16.44
CA ALA A 122 6.02 -6.71 -17.86
C ALA A 122 5.77 -8.07 -18.53
N HIS A 123 6.56 -9.08 -18.15
CA HIS A 123 6.39 -10.46 -18.62
C HIS A 123 5.05 -11.03 -18.16
N HIS A 124 4.67 -10.80 -16.89
CA HIS A 124 3.43 -11.33 -16.29
C HIS A 124 2.32 -10.29 -16.14
N ARG A 125 2.29 -9.28 -17.02
CA ARG A 125 1.38 -8.12 -16.91
C ARG A 125 -0.09 -8.50 -16.80
N GLU A 126 -0.52 -9.57 -17.49
CA GLU A 126 -1.92 -9.99 -17.54
C GLU A 126 -2.37 -10.52 -16.17
N PHE A 127 -1.56 -11.40 -15.56
CA PHE A 127 -1.78 -11.90 -14.21
C PHE A 127 -1.81 -10.77 -13.17
N PHE A 128 -0.85 -9.84 -13.23
CA PHE A 128 -0.78 -8.75 -12.25
C PHE A 128 -1.85 -7.68 -12.43
N LEU A 129 -2.39 -7.50 -13.64
CA LEU A 129 -3.53 -6.61 -13.85
C LEU A 129 -4.83 -7.16 -13.26
N GLU A 130 -4.99 -8.48 -13.24
CA GLU A 130 -6.13 -9.13 -12.59
C GLU A 130 -5.97 -9.20 -11.06
N ASN A 131 -4.71 -9.28 -10.58
CA ASN A 131 -4.35 -9.46 -9.17
C ASN A 131 -3.42 -8.33 -8.70
N VAL A 132 -3.83 -7.08 -8.89
CA VAL A 132 -3.02 -5.87 -8.63
C VAL A 132 -2.52 -5.85 -7.17
N GLU A 133 -3.34 -6.32 -6.23
CA GLU A 133 -3.03 -6.36 -4.80
C GLU A 133 -1.78 -7.17 -4.46
N LYS A 134 -1.36 -8.10 -5.33
CA LYS A 134 -0.15 -8.91 -5.13
C LYS A 134 1.14 -8.10 -5.29
N ILE A 135 1.09 -6.98 -6.00
CA ILE A 135 2.25 -6.12 -6.24
C ILE A 135 1.97 -4.64 -5.92
N SER A 136 0.79 -4.32 -5.38
CA SER A 136 0.46 -2.96 -4.96
C SER A 136 1.48 -2.43 -3.94
N PRO A 137 1.83 -1.14 -4.01
CA PRO A 137 2.60 -0.47 -2.97
C PRO A 137 2.02 -0.71 -1.57
N PHE A 138 2.90 -0.94 -0.61
CA PHE A 138 2.51 -1.08 0.78
C PHE A 138 2.27 0.29 1.42
N VAL A 139 1.12 0.42 2.09
CA VAL A 139 0.81 1.59 2.90
C VAL A 139 1.49 1.45 4.27
N PRO A 140 2.36 2.38 4.69
CA PRO A 140 2.98 2.33 6.02
C PRO A 140 1.95 2.26 7.16
N GLU A 141 2.32 1.67 8.30
CA GLU A 141 1.43 1.64 9.47
C GLU A 141 1.66 2.83 10.39
N LEU A 142 0.73 3.10 11.30
CA LEU A 142 0.99 4.07 12.37
C LEU A 142 2.02 3.47 13.33
N SER A 143 3.21 4.07 13.38
CA SER A 143 4.28 3.59 14.25
C SER A 143 3.83 3.60 15.72
N ARG A 144 4.03 2.46 16.39
CA ARG A 144 3.56 2.24 17.78
C ARG A 144 4.64 2.49 18.82
N THR A 145 5.75 3.11 18.42
CA THR A 145 6.85 3.36 19.33
C THR A 145 6.50 4.42 20.38
N THR A 146 7.24 4.42 21.48
CA THR A 146 7.13 5.44 22.52
C THR A 146 7.30 6.83 21.92
N TRP A 147 8.29 7.01 21.02
CA TRP A 147 8.54 8.27 20.32
C TRP A 147 7.34 8.74 19.49
N SER A 148 6.87 7.93 18.54
CA SER A 148 5.81 8.30 17.60
C SER A 148 4.50 8.66 18.31
N MET A 149 4.14 7.87 19.32
CA MET A 149 2.95 8.14 20.14
C MET A 149 3.10 9.40 20.99
N THR A 150 4.31 9.70 21.46
CA THR A 150 4.60 10.94 22.20
C THR A 150 4.54 12.15 21.30
N TYR A 151 5.12 12.06 20.10
CA TYR A 151 5.08 13.12 19.10
C TYR A 151 3.63 13.49 18.75
N LEU A 152 2.79 12.48 18.46
CA LEU A 152 1.36 12.70 18.20
C LEU A 152 0.64 13.35 19.40
N LEU A 153 0.99 12.96 20.62
CA LEU A 153 0.45 13.56 21.84
C LEU A 153 0.87 15.03 21.99
N ILE A 154 2.14 15.35 21.73
CA ILE A 154 2.67 16.71 21.76
C ILE A 154 1.95 17.57 20.71
N GLU A 155 1.87 17.11 19.46
CA GLU A 155 1.17 17.80 18.37
C GLU A 155 -0.27 18.14 18.77
N ARG A 156 -0.98 17.18 19.36
CA ARG A 156 -2.37 17.36 19.79
C ARG A 156 -2.49 18.35 20.95
N LEU A 157 -1.56 18.33 21.91
CA LEU A 157 -1.54 19.27 23.05
C LEU A 157 -1.09 20.68 22.65
N CYS A 158 -0.29 20.85 21.59
CA CYS A 158 0.13 22.15 21.08
C CYS A 158 -0.99 22.82 20.25
N ASN A 159 -1.73 22.02 19.46
CA ASN A 159 -2.77 22.52 18.56
C ASN A 159 -4.17 22.60 19.19
N GLY A 160 -4.38 22.01 20.37
CA GLY A 160 -5.68 21.99 21.05
C GLY A 160 -5.59 21.77 22.56
N VAL A 161 -6.75 21.63 23.20
CA VAL A 161 -6.87 21.30 24.63
C VAL A 161 -7.30 19.83 24.78
N MET A 162 -6.75 19.13 25.77
CA MET A 162 -7.08 17.73 26.05
C MET A 162 -7.63 17.54 27.45
N LYS A 163 -8.72 16.78 27.60
CA LYS A 163 -9.31 16.47 28.90
C LYS A 163 -8.35 15.62 29.73
N GLN A 164 -8.36 15.82 31.05
CA GLN A 164 -7.52 15.07 31.98
C GLN A 164 -7.63 13.54 31.82
N GLU A 165 -8.85 13.01 31.71
CA GLU A 165 -9.13 11.57 31.57
C GLU A 165 -8.55 11.00 30.27
N GLU A 166 -8.62 11.78 29.19
CA GLU A 166 -8.09 11.41 27.88
C GLU A 166 -6.55 11.44 27.88
N LEU A 167 -5.94 12.46 28.49
CA LEU A 167 -4.49 12.56 28.65
C LEU A 167 -3.95 11.38 29.46
N ILE A 168 -4.64 11.01 30.54
CA ILE A 168 -4.33 9.81 31.33
C ILE A 168 -4.38 8.56 30.47
N SER A 169 -5.47 8.38 29.70
CA SER A 169 -5.63 7.20 28.84
C SER A 169 -4.50 7.08 27.82
N ASN A 170 -4.11 8.20 27.19
CA ASN A 170 -3.00 8.23 26.25
C ASN A 170 -1.66 7.92 26.93
N LEU A 171 -1.33 8.54 28.06
CA LEU A 171 -0.10 8.25 28.81
C LEU A 171 -0.01 6.79 29.27
N GLN A 172 -1.14 6.18 29.66
CA GLN A 172 -1.20 4.76 30.01
C GLN A 172 -0.91 3.85 28.82
N LYS A 173 -1.48 4.16 27.65
CA LYS A 173 -1.23 3.41 26.41
C LYS A 173 0.26 3.43 26.04
N VAL A 174 0.93 4.57 26.21
CA VAL A 174 2.34 4.70 25.82
C VAL A 174 3.30 4.09 26.84
N ARG A 175 3.04 4.20 28.15
CA ARG A 175 3.98 3.68 29.17
C ARG A 175 3.86 2.18 29.42
N ASN A 176 2.78 1.53 28.96
CA ASN A 176 2.43 0.14 29.26
C ASN A 176 2.58 -0.21 30.77
N LYS A 177 2.38 0.80 31.64
CA LYS A 177 2.54 0.74 33.10
C LYS A 177 1.37 1.47 33.78
N PRO A 178 0.91 0.99 34.94
CA PRO A 178 -0.15 1.65 35.69
C PRO A 178 0.29 3.05 36.18
N LEU A 179 -0.69 3.95 36.33
CA LEU A 179 -0.47 5.33 36.77
C LEU A 179 0.24 5.39 38.13
N SER A 180 1.21 6.30 38.24
CA SER A 180 1.77 6.71 39.53
C SER A 180 0.73 7.53 40.33
N LYS A 181 0.89 7.61 41.65
CA LYS A 181 0.09 8.51 42.53
C LYS A 181 0.44 9.99 42.36
N GLU A 182 1.41 10.31 41.51
CA GLU A 182 1.90 11.67 41.27
C GLU A 182 0.89 12.52 40.48
N PRO A 183 0.94 13.86 40.62
CA PRO A 183 0.18 14.78 39.77
C PRO A 183 0.47 14.56 38.29
N ILE A 184 -0.56 14.69 37.44
CA ILE A 184 -0.48 14.42 35.99
C ILE A 184 0.56 15.31 35.29
N ILE A 185 0.74 16.54 35.77
CA ILE A 185 1.76 17.44 35.26
C ILE A 185 3.19 16.89 35.48
N GLU A 186 3.44 16.23 36.60
CA GLU A 186 4.74 15.62 36.89
C GLU A 186 4.94 14.38 36.03
N GLN A 187 3.87 13.60 35.83
CA GLN A 187 3.90 12.42 34.96
C GLN A 187 4.17 12.80 33.49
N LEU A 188 3.50 13.84 32.97
CA LEU A 188 3.74 14.33 31.62
C LEU A 188 5.17 14.88 31.48
N ASN A 189 5.66 15.65 32.46
CA ASN A 189 7.02 16.18 32.46
C ASN A 189 8.08 15.08 32.50
N GLN A 190 7.95 14.11 33.40
CA GLN A 190 8.88 12.98 33.49
C GLN A 190 8.88 12.16 32.19
N PHE A 191 7.71 11.99 31.59
CA PHE A 191 7.56 11.27 30.33
C PHE A 191 8.23 12.00 29.15
N LEU A 192 8.01 13.32 29.03
CA LEU A 192 8.68 14.15 28.02
C LEU A 192 10.20 14.14 28.18
N ARG A 193 10.72 14.23 29.41
CA ARG A 193 12.16 14.12 29.71
C ARG A 193 12.76 12.79 29.27
N GLN A 194 12.04 11.69 29.49
CA GLN A 194 12.47 10.35 29.10
C GLN A 194 12.57 10.22 27.58
N VAL A 195 11.54 10.67 26.86
CA VAL A 195 11.44 10.51 25.39
C VAL A 195 12.40 11.45 24.64
N LEU A 196 12.53 12.69 25.10
CA LEU A 196 13.44 13.69 24.53
C LEU A 196 14.88 13.53 25.05
N LYS A 197 15.14 12.55 25.93
CA LYS A 197 16.46 12.27 26.55
C LYS A 197 17.13 13.54 27.11
N THR A 198 16.37 14.33 27.86
CA THR A 198 16.80 15.64 28.39
C THR A 198 16.38 15.84 29.83
N GLU A 199 17.19 16.58 30.58
CA GLU A 199 16.95 16.92 31.98
C GLU A 199 16.14 18.23 32.15
N GLN A 200 15.76 18.87 31.05
CA GLN A 200 15.01 20.13 31.06
C GLN A 200 13.63 19.97 31.72
N ASP A 201 13.21 21.00 32.45
CA ASP A 201 11.90 21.02 33.08
C ASP A 201 10.83 21.61 32.15
N PHE A 202 9.83 20.80 31.80
CA PHE A 202 8.77 21.19 30.86
C PHE A 202 7.49 21.68 31.52
N LYS A 203 7.42 21.61 32.86
CA LYS A 203 6.30 22.14 33.64
C LYS A 203 5.90 23.58 33.27
N PRO A 204 6.83 24.53 32.99
CA PRO A 204 6.46 25.90 32.61
C PRO A 204 5.63 26.01 31.33
N PHE A 205 5.74 25.03 30.42
CA PHE A 205 5.05 25.04 29.14
C PHE A 205 3.68 24.37 29.18
N ILE A 206 3.31 23.75 30.30
CA ILE A 206 2.03 23.05 30.47
C ILE A 206 0.99 24.03 31.00
N GLU A 207 0.07 24.44 30.14
CA GLU A 207 -1.09 25.26 30.45
C GLU A 207 -2.24 24.39 30.98
N ILE A 208 -2.84 24.81 32.10
CA ILE A 208 -4.03 24.17 32.68
C ILE A 208 -5.21 25.10 32.48
N VAL A 209 -6.27 24.59 31.84
CA VAL A 209 -7.53 25.31 31.64
C VAL A 209 -8.62 24.60 32.44
N GLU A 210 -9.26 25.33 33.34
CA GLU A 210 -10.39 24.82 34.13
C GLU A 210 -11.69 25.34 33.53
N GLU A 211 -12.62 24.44 33.17
CA GLU A 211 -13.99 24.80 32.82
C GLU A 211 -14.96 24.25 33.85
N GLU A 212 -15.86 25.11 34.33
CA GLU A 212 -16.97 24.74 35.20
C GLU A 212 -18.22 24.57 34.34
N SER A 213 -18.72 23.33 34.25
CA SER A 213 -19.96 23.03 33.52
C SER A 213 -21.05 22.57 34.51
N PHE A 214 -22.20 23.23 34.46
CA PHE A 214 -23.32 22.88 35.35
C PHE A 214 -24.01 21.61 34.85
N THR A 215 -23.97 20.54 35.64
CA THR A 215 -24.60 19.27 35.28
C THR A 215 -26.01 19.19 35.85
N VAL A 216 -27.02 19.38 35.00
CA VAL A 216 -28.45 19.39 35.38
C VAL A 216 -28.88 18.12 36.13
N LYS A 217 -28.31 16.95 35.78
CA LYS A 217 -28.62 15.65 36.41
C LYS A 217 -28.17 15.55 37.88
N LYS A 218 -27.11 16.26 38.28
CA LYS A 218 -26.54 16.20 39.64
C LYS A 218 -26.77 17.49 40.44
N PHE A 219 -27.30 18.54 39.79
CA PHE A 219 -27.48 19.88 40.39
C PHE A 219 -26.17 20.45 40.95
N ASP A 220 -25.05 20.13 40.29
CA ASP A 220 -23.71 20.45 40.76
C ASP A 220 -22.82 20.94 39.61
N PHE A 221 -21.80 21.74 39.94
CA PHE A 221 -20.81 22.21 38.99
C PHE A 221 -19.74 21.13 38.83
N ASN A 222 -19.65 20.54 37.63
CA ASN A 222 -18.57 19.62 37.32
C ASN A 222 -17.36 20.40 36.81
N LYS A 223 -16.26 20.33 37.55
CA LYS A 223 -14.97 20.90 37.15
C LYS A 223 -14.29 19.95 36.19
N THR A 224 -14.13 20.38 34.94
CA THR A 224 -13.35 19.63 33.95
C THR A 224 -12.02 20.33 33.77
N ILE A 225 -10.93 19.58 33.98
CA ILE A 225 -9.57 20.08 33.82
C ILE A 225 -9.08 19.68 32.43
N TYR A 226 -8.55 20.66 31.71
CA TYR A 226 -7.91 20.49 30.42
C TYR A 226 -6.43 20.87 30.49
N TYR A 227 -5.65 20.18 29.67
CA TYR A 227 -4.22 20.40 29.52
C TYR A 227 -3.92 20.85 28.09
N LYS A 228 -2.93 21.73 27.97
CA LYS A 228 -2.43 22.24 26.71
C LYS A 228 -0.94 22.52 26.85
N LEU A 229 -0.19 22.41 25.75
CA LEU A 229 1.19 22.88 25.67
C LEU A 229 1.23 24.26 25.03
N SER A 230 2.00 25.16 25.61
CA SER A 230 2.23 26.49 25.05
C SER A 230 2.88 26.37 23.66
N ARG A 231 2.66 27.35 22.77
CA ARG A 231 3.29 27.36 21.44
C ARG A 231 4.82 27.49 21.51
N ASP A 232 5.32 28.09 22.57
CA ASP A 232 6.76 28.25 22.83
C ASP A 232 7.44 26.88 23.05
N PHE A 233 6.69 25.88 23.54
CA PHE A 233 7.16 24.49 23.64
C PHE A 233 7.59 23.94 22.27
N TYR A 234 6.83 24.26 21.22
CA TYR A 234 7.11 23.79 19.86
C TYR A 234 8.41 24.41 19.32
N GLN A 235 8.66 25.68 19.64
CA GLN A 235 9.83 26.43 19.15
C GLN A 235 11.12 26.10 19.90
N GLU A 236 11.03 25.73 21.19
CA GLU A 236 12.21 25.44 22.01
C GLU A 236 12.69 23.98 21.95
N LEU A 237 11.82 23.02 21.63
CA LEU A 237 12.09 21.60 21.95
C LEU A 237 11.83 20.56 20.87
N ILE A 238 11.05 20.86 19.83
CA ILE A 238 10.99 19.91 18.72
C ILE A 238 12.37 19.92 18.07
N PRO A 239 13.07 18.77 18.01
CA PRO A 239 14.42 18.72 17.47
C PRO A 239 14.45 19.39 16.09
N ASN A 240 15.57 20.03 15.72
CA ASN A 240 15.78 20.70 14.42
C ASN A 240 15.45 19.83 13.18
N TRP A 241 15.17 18.55 13.39
CA TRP A 241 14.79 17.52 12.45
C TRP A 241 13.42 17.74 11.80
N PHE A 242 12.50 18.45 12.46
CA PHE A 242 11.15 18.74 11.95
C PHE A 242 11.02 20.15 11.35
N GLU A 243 12.14 20.87 11.23
CA GLU A 243 12.14 22.18 10.59
C GLU A 243 12.02 22.02 9.07
N PHE A 244 11.27 22.91 8.43
CA PHE A 244 11.19 22.94 6.97
C PHE A 244 12.34 23.76 6.39
N PHE A 245 12.93 23.23 5.32
CA PHE A 245 13.92 23.89 4.48
C PHE A 245 13.28 24.29 3.17
N GLU A 246 13.50 25.54 2.77
CA GLU A 246 12.97 26.09 1.51
C GLU A 246 13.97 25.82 0.38
N LEU A 247 13.51 25.23 -0.72
CA LEU A 247 14.28 25.07 -1.96
C LEU A 247 14.22 26.37 -2.76
N LYS A 248 15.35 27.08 -2.88
CA LYS A 248 15.42 28.42 -3.47
C LYS A 248 16.22 28.47 -4.75
N THR A 249 15.72 29.19 -5.74
CA THR A 249 16.49 29.52 -6.95
C THR A 249 17.49 30.64 -6.71
N SER A 250 18.40 30.85 -7.66
CA SER A 250 19.29 32.02 -7.71
C SER A 250 18.55 33.37 -7.75
N THR A 251 17.26 33.39 -8.08
CA THR A 251 16.39 34.58 -8.01
C THR A 251 15.62 34.70 -6.70
N ASN A 252 15.92 33.84 -5.71
CA ASN A 252 15.30 33.79 -4.39
C ASN A 252 13.79 33.46 -4.43
N GLU A 253 13.36 32.69 -5.44
CA GLU A 253 12.02 32.12 -5.54
C GLU A 253 12.00 30.76 -4.82
N VAL A 254 10.99 30.52 -3.99
CA VAL A 254 10.80 29.23 -3.30
C VAL A 254 10.02 28.31 -4.23
N ILE A 255 10.62 27.17 -4.57
CA ILE A 255 10.02 26.16 -5.46
C ILE A 255 9.26 25.09 -4.66
N ASP A 256 9.85 24.63 -3.56
CA ASP A 256 9.36 23.52 -2.76
C ASP A 256 9.91 23.58 -1.33
N GLU A 257 9.42 22.71 -0.44
CA GLU A 257 9.83 22.61 0.96
C GLU A 257 10.10 21.16 1.36
N ILE A 258 11.12 20.92 2.19
CA ILE A 258 11.44 19.59 2.71
C ILE A 258 11.76 19.62 4.21
N ILE A 259 11.38 18.59 4.93
CA ILE A 259 11.71 18.40 6.34
C ILE A 259 13.21 18.15 6.50
N ALA A 260 13.85 18.86 7.44
CA ALA A 260 15.29 18.84 7.68
C ALA A 260 15.88 17.43 7.83
N GLY A 261 15.18 16.55 8.56
CA GLY A 261 15.61 15.17 8.77
C GLY A 261 15.60 14.26 7.53
N ASN A 262 14.95 14.70 6.45
CA ASN A 262 14.78 13.94 5.21
C ASN A 262 15.61 14.51 4.05
N ILE A 263 16.38 15.59 4.27
CA ILE A 263 17.13 16.27 3.21
C ILE A 263 18.11 15.33 2.54
N TYR A 264 19.03 14.72 3.29
CA TYR A 264 20.19 14.04 2.70
C TYR A 264 19.87 12.69 2.07
N GLN A 265 18.69 12.14 2.35
CA GLN A 265 18.14 10.95 1.70
C GLN A 265 17.61 11.29 0.29
N ASN A 266 17.11 12.52 0.11
CA ASN A 266 16.50 13.01 -1.14
C ASN A 266 17.50 13.81 -2.00
N TYR A 267 18.27 14.69 -1.37
CA TYR A 267 19.07 15.72 -2.02
C TYR A 267 20.50 15.75 -1.45
N LEU A 268 21.47 15.59 -2.35
CA LEU A 268 22.90 15.79 -2.06
C LEU A 268 23.48 16.85 -3.00
N PRO A 269 24.46 17.64 -2.53
CA PRO A 269 25.12 18.64 -3.37
C PRO A 269 25.70 18.03 -4.65
N GLY A 270 25.46 18.69 -5.78
CA GLY A 270 25.89 18.27 -7.11
C GLY A 270 24.91 17.36 -7.86
N GLN A 271 23.81 16.90 -7.23
CA GLN A 271 22.76 16.14 -7.91
C GLN A 271 21.86 17.05 -8.76
N LEU A 272 21.30 16.50 -9.83
CA LEU A 272 20.32 17.14 -10.70
C LEU A 272 18.93 16.60 -10.40
N HIS A 273 18.01 17.49 -10.03
CA HIS A 273 16.63 17.16 -9.73
C HIS A 273 15.70 18.06 -10.53
N ALA A 274 14.57 17.49 -10.95
CA ALA A 274 13.58 18.24 -11.71
C ALA A 274 12.45 18.72 -10.80
N PHE A 275 12.17 20.01 -10.88
CA PHE A 275 11.09 20.64 -10.13
C PHE A 275 10.22 21.46 -11.09
N ASN A 276 8.91 21.19 -11.11
CA ASN A 276 7.95 21.91 -11.94
C ASN A 276 8.32 21.96 -13.43
N GLY A 277 8.91 20.90 -13.97
CA GLY A 277 9.35 20.87 -15.37
C GLY A 277 10.79 21.33 -15.61
N ASN A 278 11.45 21.98 -14.66
CA ASN A 278 12.78 22.55 -14.87
C ASN A 278 13.85 21.73 -14.14
N LEU A 279 15.02 21.55 -14.77
CA LEU A 279 16.14 20.84 -14.17
C LEU A 279 17.00 21.80 -13.34
N TYR A 280 17.27 21.43 -12.10
CA TYR A 280 18.11 22.21 -11.18
C TYR A 280 19.20 21.33 -10.59
N ARG A 281 20.39 21.91 -10.42
CA ARG A 281 21.45 21.34 -9.60
C ARG A 281 21.31 21.82 -8.16
N ILE A 282 21.43 20.91 -7.21
CA ILE A 282 21.63 21.23 -5.79
C ILE A 282 23.03 21.82 -5.63
N GLU A 283 23.14 23.12 -5.34
CA GLU A 283 24.43 23.80 -5.18
C GLU A 283 24.93 23.71 -3.74
N ASP A 284 24.10 24.14 -2.78
CA ASP A 284 24.45 24.15 -1.36
C ASP A 284 23.22 23.87 -0.48
N ILE A 285 23.46 23.38 0.73
CA ILE A 285 22.43 23.10 1.74
C ILE A 285 22.82 23.86 3.01
N ASN A 286 22.19 25.00 3.24
CA ASN A 286 22.55 25.91 4.32
C ASN A 286 21.61 25.76 5.52
N ARG A 287 22.13 25.19 6.61
CA ARG A 287 21.38 24.97 7.86
C ARG A 287 21.08 26.25 8.64
N TYR A 288 21.88 27.31 8.49
CA TYR A 288 21.67 28.57 9.21
C TYR A 288 20.51 29.36 8.62
N THR A 289 20.43 29.40 7.29
CA THR A 289 19.34 30.06 6.57
C THR A 289 18.14 29.17 6.35
N LYS A 290 18.28 27.84 6.58
CA LYS A 290 17.27 26.81 6.32
C LYS A 290 16.85 26.77 4.84
N THR A 291 17.85 26.84 3.96
CA THR A 291 17.63 26.90 2.51
C THR A 291 18.46 25.86 1.78
N ILE A 292 17.91 25.35 0.68
CA ILE A 292 18.62 24.53 -0.31
C ILE A 292 18.72 25.38 -1.57
N ASP A 293 19.95 25.70 -1.97
CA ASP A 293 20.20 26.58 -3.10
C ASP A 293 20.21 25.78 -4.41
N LEU A 294 19.37 26.20 -5.35
CA LEU A 294 19.12 25.58 -6.63
C LEU A 294 19.66 26.44 -7.78
N VAL A 295 20.45 25.80 -8.65
CA VAL A 295 20.95 26.41 -9.88
C VAL A 295 20.29 25.76 -11.08
N TYR A 296 19.59 26.56 -11.88
CA TYR A 296 18.98 26.08 -13.12
C TYR A 296 20.05 25.53 -14.08
N GLU A 297 19.82 24.34 -14.61
CA GLU A 297 20.67 23.70 -15.59
C GLU A 297 19.93 23.49 -16.90
N ALA A 298 20.56 23.88 -18.01
CA ALA A 298 19.98 23.72 -19.35
C ALA A 298 20.18 22.30 -19.94
N GLN A 299 20.81 21.39 -19.18
CA GLN A 299 21.02 20.00 -19.59
C GLN A 299 19.69 19.22 -19.63
N THR A 300 19.66 18.16 -20.43
CA THR A 300 18.44 17.38 -20.73
C THR A 300 18.42 15.98 -20.12
N GLU A 301 19.55 15.48 -19.60
CA GLU A 301 19.65 14.11 -19.11
C GLU A 301 19.38 14.08 -17.60
N LYS A 302 18.30 13.41 -17.20
CA LYS A 302 18.03 13.04 -15.80
C LYS A 302 18.90 11.82 -15.48
N TYR A 303 19.59 11.87 -14.36
CA TYR A 303 20.38 10.74 -13.87
C TYR A 303 19.63 10.00 -12.77
N GLN A 304 19.87 8.70 -12.67
CA GLN A 304 19.51 7.94 -11.47
C GLN A 304 20.65 8.04 -10.46
N TYR A 305 20.30 8.24 -9.19
CA TYR A 305 21.26 8.36 -8.11
C TYR A 305 21.07 7.24 -7.08
N HIS A 306 22.17 6.63 -6.67
CA HIS A 306 22.17 5.63 -5.59
C HIS A 306 23.19 5.99 -4.51
N GLN A 307 22.78 5.97 -3.25
CA GLN A 307 23.60 6.45 -2.14
C GLN A 307 24.43 5.34 -1.50
N ASN A 308 25.70 5.62 -1.21
CA ASN A 308 26.56 4.77 -0.39
C ASN A 308 26.31 5.10 1.10
N ARG A 309 25.46 4.30 1.75
CA ARG A 309 25.01 4.51 3.14
C ARG A 309 25.66 3.51 4.09
N SER A 310 25.90 3.94 5.33
CA SER A 310 26.33 3.08 6.42
C SER A 310 25.59 3.41 7.71
N PHE A 311 25.24 2.38 8.46
CA PHE A 311 24.47 2.46 9.70
C PHE A 311 25.28 1.90 10.86
N ALA A 312 25.08 2.44 12.05
CA ALA A 312 25.63 1.92 13.30
C ALA A 312 24.57 1.95 14.40
N VAL A 313 24.48 0.87 15.17
CA VAL A 313 23.59 0.79 16.33
C VAL A 313 24.39 1.14 17.57
N LYS A 314 23.94 2.14 18.33
CA LYS A 314 24.56 2.54 19.60
C LYS A 314 23.81 1.94 20.77
N GLY A 315 24.52 1.10 21.52
CA GLY A 315 23.99 0.41 22.69
C GLY A 315 23.50 -1.00 22.36
N PRO A 316 23.25 -1.83 23.38
CA PRO A 316 22.80 -3.20 23.16
C PRO A 316 21.36 -3.23 22.62
N LEU A 317 21.10 -4.11 21.65
CA LEU A 317 19.75 -4.53 21.28
C LEU A 317 19.21 -5.46 22.39
N ASP A 318 18.69 -4.87 23.45
CA ASP A 318 18.21 -5.58 24.64
C ASP A 318 16.67 -5.59 24.75
N GLU A 319 16.17 -6.28 25.77
CA GLU A 319 14.74 -6.36 26.07
C GLU A 319 14.10 -5.00 26.40
N GLU A 320 14.87 -3.99 26.81
CA GLU A 320 14.33 -2.66 27.11
C GLU A 320 14.12 -1.83 25.83
N ALA A 321 14.99 -1.98 24.84
CA ALA A 321 14.87 -1.34 23.53
C ALA A 321 13.78 -1.99 22.65
N LYS A 322 13.45 -3.26 22.92
CA LYS A 322 12.53 -4.05 22.11
C LYS A 322 11.06 -3.71 22.41
N TYR A 323 10.29 -3.40 21.38
CA TYR A 323 8.86 -3.05 21.53
C TYR A 323 7.89 -3.97 20.78
N ALA A 324 8.38 -4.77 19.84
CA ALA A 324 7.61 -5.83 19.20
C ALA A 324 8.48 -7.03 18.85
N THR A 325 7.89 -8.22 18.89
CA THR A 325 8.56 -9.48 18.59
C THR A 325 7.55 -10.46 18.01
N GLU A 326 7.98 -11.17 16.98
CA GLU A 326 7.26 -12.27 16.38
C GLU A 326 8.24 -13.44 16.23
N GLN A 327 7.88 -14.60 16.78
CA GLN A 327 8.67 -15.81 16.69
C GLN A 327 7.79 -16.91 16.11
N LEU A 328 8.25 -17.51 15.02
CA LEU A 328 7.52 -18.47 14.23
C LEU A 328 8.37 -19.72 14.04
N MET A 329 7.74 -20.88 14.22
CA MET A 329 8.32 -22.16 13.82
C MET A 329 7.58 -22.60 12.57
N ILE A 330 8.26 -22.54 11.42
CA ILE A 330 7.73 -22.98 10.13
C ILE A 330 8.49 -24.26 9.76
N ASP A 331 7.81 -25.40 9.86
CA ASP A 331 8.39 -26.74 9.78
C ASP A 331 9.58 -26.94 10.74
N GLN A 332 10.81 -26.81 10.22
CA GLN A 332 12.07 -26.97 10.97
C GLN A 332 12.89 -25.68 11.03
N ASN A 333 12.38 -24.59 10.45
CA ASN A 333 13.00 -23.28 10.46
C ASN A 333 12.45 -22.46 11.61
N GLU A 334 13.36 -21.81 12.34
CA GLU A 334 13.02 -20.84 13.38
C GLU A 334 13.23 -19.44 12.80
N VAL A 335 12.14 -18.67 12.75
CA VAL A 335 12.15 -17.27 12.30
C VAL A 335 11.81 -16.38 13.48
N MET A 336 12.66 -15.39 13.73
CA MET A 336 12.49 -14.36 14.75
C MET A 336 12.54 -13.00 14.09
N ILE A 337 11.51 -12.19 14.29
CA ILE A 337 11.42 -10.82 13.80
C ILE A 337 11.23 -9.90 15.00
N GLN A 338 12.17 -8.98 15.18
CA GLN A 338 12.23 -8.14 16.37
C GLN A 338 12.34 -6.68 15.95
N LEU A 339 11.55 -5.82 16.61
CA LEU A 339 11.60 -4.38 16.40
C LEU A 339 12.15 -3.69 17.65
N TYR A 340 13.17 -2.88 17.45
CA TYR A 340 13.90 -2.15 18.49
C TYR A 340 13.81 -0.65 18.27
N GLN A 341 13.73 0.10 19.37
CA GLN A 341 13.89 1.55 19.42
C GLN A 341 15.20 1.86 20.18
N CYS A 342 16.20 2.35 19.45
CA CYS A 342 17.56 2.59 19.97
C CYS A 342 18.22 3.81 19.31
N GLU A 343 19.44 4.15 19.73
CA GLU A 343 20.20 5.21 19.05
C GLU A 343 20.84 4.64 17.78
N VAL A 344 20.54 5.23 16.63
CA VAL A 344 21.03 4.79 15.31
C VAL A 344 21.78 5.92 14.65
N GLU A 345 23.01 5.68 14.21
CA GLU A 345 23.76 6.59 13.36
C GLU A 345 23.66 6.15 11.90
N ALA A 346 23.26 7.05 11.01
CA ALA A 346 23.28 6.85 9.57
C ALA A 346 24.23 7.85 8.91
N SER A 347 25.11 7.36 8.04
CA SER A 347 26.10 8.18 7.33
C SER A 347 25.97 7.98 5.83
N THR A 348 25.90 9.08 5.07
CA THR A 348 26.01 9.05 3.61
C THR A 348 27.44 9.39 3.19
N ASN A 349 28.15 8.43 2.59
CA ASN A 349 29.56 8.56 2.22
C ASN A 349 29.77 9.15 0.81
N GLY A 350 28.74 9.12 -0.02
CA GLY A 350 28.79 9.48 -1.43
C GLY A 350 27.62 8.90 -2.19
N TYR A 351 27.61 9.10 -3.51
CA TYR A 351 26.56 8.60 -4.37
C TYR A 351 27.11 8.23 -5.76
N PHE A 352 26.47 7.24 -6.38
CA PHE A 352 26.62 6.90 -7.78
C PHE A 352 25.68 7.73 -8.64
N GLN A 353 26.13 8.04 -9.85
CA GLN A 353 25.32 8.66 -10.90
C GLN A 353 25.27 7.69 -12.09
N PHE A 354 24.05 7.33 -12.50
CA PHE A 354 23.80 6.42 -13.61
C PHE A 354 23.06 7.12 -14.74
N ASP A 355 23.53 6.89 -15.97
CA ASP A 355 22.95 7.48 -17.19
C ASP A 355 21.75 6.66 -17.68
N HIS A 356 21.88 5.33 -17.73
CA HIS A 356 20.84 4.41 -18.24
C HIS A 356 20.82 3.11 -17.42
N GLY A 357 19.97 3.05 -16.39
CA GLY A 357 19.89 1.88 -15.51
C GLY A 357 21.15 1.66 -14.65
N ILE A 358 21.09 0.66 -13.80
CA ILE A 358 22.16 0.37 -12.84
C ILE A 358 23.20 -0.53 -13.52
N ASP A 359 24.32 0.07 -13.91
CA ASP A 359 25.48 -0.64 -14.46
C ASP A 359 26.72 -0.34 -13.60
N LEU A 360 27.13 -1.32 -12.78
CA LEU A 360 28.31 -1.21 -11.92
C LEU A 360 29.60 -1.63 -12.63
N ALA A 361 29.48 -2.22 -13.83
CA ALA A 361 30.59 -2.65 -14.67
C ALA A 361 31.04 -1.55 -15.66
N ASP A 362 30.21 -0.53 -15.90
CA ASP A 362 30.55 0.60 -16.78
C ASP A 362 31.83 1.32 -16.34
N GLU A 363 32.78 1.41 -17.26
CA GLU A 363 34.03 2.14 -17.07
C GLU A 363 33.82 3.66 -16.86
N LYS A 364 32.69 4.20 -17.32
CA LYS A 364 32.31 5.61 -17.16
C LYS A 364 31.52 5.91 -15.89
N LEU A 365 31.22 4.89 -15.07
CA LEU A 365 30.46 5.05 -13.84
C LEU A 365 31.06 6.14 -12.96
N ARG A 366 30.25 7.16 -12.64
CA ARG A 366 30.68 8.28 -11.82
C ARG A 366 30.26 8.06 -10.38
N TYR A 367 31.26 8.00 -9.49
CA TYR A 367 31.07 8.01 -8.04
C TYR A 367 31.55 9.34 -7.46
N THR A 368 30.66 10.09 -6.83
CA THR A 368 30.99 11.33 -6.12
C THR A 368 31.11 11.03 -4.64
N LYS A 369 32.31 11.20 -4.09
CA LYS A 369 32.54 11.11 -2.64
C LYS A 369 32.24 12.45 -1.98
N LEU A 370 31.49 12.45 -0.89
CA LEU A 370 31.24 13.66 -0.11
C LEU A 370 32.48 14.05 0.72
N SER A 371 32.69 15.35 0.88
CA SER A 371 33.87 15.91 1.56
C SER A 371 33.93 15.50 3.03
N TYR A 372 35.14 15.24 3.53
CA TYR A 372 35.36 14.92 4.95
C TYR A 372 35.22 16.16 5.86
N GLN A 373 35.33 17.38 5.31
CA GLN A 373 35.13 18.61 6.08
C GLN A 373 33.66 18.81 6.48
N ASP A 374 32.75 18.29 5.66
CA ASP A 374 31.30 18.38 5.84
C ASP A 374 30.71 17.11 6.45
N LYS A 375 31.55 16.23 7.02
CA LYS A 375 31.12 14.90 7.48
C LYS A 375 30.06 14.97 8.58
N GLU A 376 30.14 15.96 9.48
CA GLU A 376 29.12 16.24 10.50
C GLU A 376 27.73 16.60 9.92
N ILE A 377 27.68 16.97 8.64
CA ILE A 377 26.44 17.35 7.95
C ILE A 377 25.72 16.09 7.42
N TYR A 378 26.47 15.12 6.90
CA TYR A 378 25.92 13.90 6.28
C TYR A 378 25.76 12.74 7.27
N ASP A 379 26.34 12.86 8.46
CA ASP A 379 26.12 11.96 9.59
C ASP A 379 24.84 12.39 10.34
N ARG A 380 23.88 11.48 10.41
CA ARG A 380 22.57 11.66 11.05
C ARG A 380 22.51 10.75 12.27
N ASN A 381 22.21 11.31 13.44
CA ASN A 381 22.09 10.54 14.67
C ASN A 381 20.65 10.52 15.17
N TYR A 382 19.95 9.40 14.99
CA TYR A 382 18.58 9.19 15.46
C TYR A 382 18.58 8.69 16.91
N PRO A 383 18.25 9.52 17.92
CA PRO A 383 18.32 9.09 19.31
C PRO A 383 17.29 8.01 19.65
N ASN A 384 16.18 7.99 18.91
CA ASN A 384 15.08 7.04 19.07
C ASN A 384 14.83 6.26 17.77
N GLY A 385 15.87 6.02 16.95
CA GLY A 385 15.76 5.31 15.67
C GLY A 385 15.17 3.90 15.81
N ASN A 386 14.49 3.45 14.75
CA ASN A 386 13.86 2.14 14.71
C ASN A 386 14.70 1.18 13.87
N VAL A 387 14.82 -0.06 14.35
CA VAL A 387 15.55 -1.14 13.67
C VAL A 387 14.70 -2.40 13.70
N LEU A 388 14.53 -3.03 12.55
CA LEU A 388 13.98 -4.37 12.42
C LEU A 388 15.13 -5.36 12.29
N GLU A 389 15.19 -6.34 13.18
CA GLU A 389 16.10 -7.48 13.11
C GLU A 389 15.31 -8.70 12.67
N PHE A 390 15.66 -9.26 11.52
CA PHE A 390 15.12 -10.50 11.00
C PHE A 390 16.17 -11.59 11.14
N LYS A 391 15.83 -12.64 11.86
CA LYS A 391 16.70 -13.72 12.29
C LYS A 391 16.09 -15.04 11.82
N TRP A 392 16.81 -15.78 11.01
CA TRP A 392 16.33 -17.03 10.46
C TRP A 392 17.38 -18.12 10.56
N LYS A 393 17.07 -19.13 11.37
CA LYS A 393 17.90 -20.31 11.54
C LYS A 393 17.56 -21.32 10.46
N ILE A 394 18.50 -21.54 9.53
CA ILE A 394 18.34 -22.57 8.49
C ILE A 394 18.70 -23.92 9.09
N LYS A 395 17.96 -24.96 8.70
CA LYS A 395 18.29 -26.35 9.01
C LYS A 395 19.73 -26.67 8.55
N ASN A 396 20.48 -27.44 9.37
CA ASN A 396 21.82 -27.94 9.07
C ASN A 396 21.87 -28.77 7.76
N ASP A 397 21.88 -28.11 6.61
CA ASP A 397 22.38 -28.65 5.35
C ASP A 397 23.71 -27.95 5.07
N SER A 398 24.80 -28.70 5.15
CA SER A 398 26.19 -28.22 5.18
C SER A 398 26.67 -27.51 3.89
N ALA A 399 25.76 -27.20 2.96
CA ALA A 399 26.05 -26.64 1.64
C ALA A 399 25.62 -25.17 1.47
N ILE A 400 24.75 -24.64 2.32
CA ILE A 400 24.24 -23.26 2.18
C ILE A 400 25.21 -22.29 2.83
N ASN A 401 25.70 -21.31 2.06
CA ASN A 401 26.53 -20.23 2.59
C ASN A 401 25.63 -19.10 3.10
N VAL A 402 25.43 -19.06 4.42
CA VAL A 402 24.57 -18.09 5.09
C VAL A 402 24.96 -16.64 4.79
N GLU A 403 26.25 -16.33 4.63
CA GLU A 403 26.69 -14.98 4.30
C GLU A 403 26.24 -14.58 2.89
N GLN A 404 26.41 -15.48 1.90
CA GLN A 404 25.95 -15.25 0.52
C GLN A 404 24.43 -15.14 0.41
N VAL A 405 23.69 -15.99 1.13
CA VAL A 405 22.22 -15.88 1.16
C VAL A 405 21.79 -14.55 1.79
N SER A 406 22.39 -14.16 2.92
CA SER A 406 22.06 -12.89 3.60
C SER A 406 22.33 -11.68 2.72
N VAL A 407 23.47 -11.66 2.02
CA VAL A 407 23.84 -10.58 1.08
C VAL A 407 22.91 -10.55 -0.14
N THR A 408 22.50 -11.72 -0.66
CA THR A 408 21.53 -11.82 -1.77
C THR A 408 20.16 -11.28 -1.37
N LEU A 409 19.66 -11.66 -0.18
CA LEU A 409 18.39 -11.16 0.36
C LEU A 409 18.44 -9.64 0.58
N VAL A 410 19.52 -9.11 1.14
CA VAL A 410 19.72 -7.67 1.35
C VAL A 410 19.69 -6.90 0.04
N TYR A 411 20.36 -7.40 -0.99
CA TYR A 411 20.31 -6.78 -2.33
C TYR A 411 18.88 -6.74 -2.86
N LEU A 412 18.20 -7.89 -2.91
CA LEU A 412 16.83 -7.99 -3.41
C LEU A 412 15.84 -7.13 -2.61
N LEU A 413 15.95 -7.09 -1.28
CA LEU A 413 15.08 -6.27 -0.43
C LEU A 413 15.21 -4.79 -0.73
N ASN A 414 16.44 -4.25 -0.81
CA ASN A 414 16.65 -2.83 -1.10
C ASN A 414 16.06 -2.42 -2.46
N GLU A 415 16.15 -3.30 -3.47
CA GLU A 415 15.61 -3.03 -4.80
C GLU A 415 14.09 -3.24 -4.89
N ILE A 416 13.53 -4.20 -4.17
CA ILE A 416 12.08 -4.41 -4.10
C ILE A 416 11.38 -3.27 -3.34
N PHE A 417 12.03 -2.68 -2.33
CA PHE A 417 11.47 -1.52 -1.63
C PHE A 417 11.21 -0.35 -2.59
N VAL A 418 11.96 -0.20 -3.68
CA VAL A 418 11.72 0.85 -4.68
C VAL A 418 10.30 0.75 -5.27
N SER A 419 9.83 -0.46 -5.57
CA SER A 419 8.50 -0.70 -6.16
C SER A 419 7.37 -0.84 -5.12
N LEU A 420 7.68 -1.31 -3.91
CA LEU A 420 6.67 -1.56 -2.86
C LEU A 420 6.55 -0.40 -1.86
N PHE A 421 7.53 0.48 -1.77
CA PHE A 421 7.49 1.71 -0.98
C PHE A 421 7.92 2.91 -1.84
N PRO A 422 7.20 3.24 -2.93
CA PRO A 422 7.58 4.28 -3.90
C PRO A 422 7.90 5.65 -3.28
N HIS A 423 7.15 6.03 -2.25
CA HIS A 423 7.33 7.31 -1.55
C HIS A 423 8.22 7.22 -0.30
N GLY A 424 8.71 6.03 0.04
CA GLY A 424 9.42 5.75 1.30
C GLY A 424 10.75 5.00 1.16
N TYR A 425 11.06 4.43 0.00
CA TYR A 425 12.23 3.54 -0.20
C TYR A 425 13.57 4.23 0.13
N GLN A 426 13.66 5.55 -0.06
CA GLN A 426 14.86 6.33 0.27
C GLN A 426 15.17 6.33 1.77
N TYR A 427 14.15 6.12 2.60
CA TYR A 427 14.27 6.04 4.06
C TYR A 427 14.44 4.60 4.55
N LEU A 428 14.36 3.60 3.67
CA LEU A 428 14.60 2.20 4.03
C LEU A 428 16.00 1.77 3.63
N ALA A 429 16.64 0.95 4.47
CA ALA A 429 17.88 0.30 4.15
C ALA A 429 17.95 -1.07 4.80
N ALA A 430 18.00 -2.14 4.00
CA ALA A 430 18.33 -3.47 4.47
C ALA A 430 19.86 -3.67 4.44
N THR A 431 20.40 -4.38 5.42
CA THR A 431 21.84 -4.66 5.54
C THR A 431 22.06 -5.93 6.37
N THR A 432 23.22 -6.55 6.21
CA THR A 432 23.69 -7.69 7.03
C THR A 432 25.11 -7.41 7.48
N SER A 433 25.54 -8.05 8.57
CA SER A 433 26.95 -8.07 8.93
C SER A 433 27.69 -8.98 7.95
N VAL A 434 28.84 -8.54 7.45
CA VAL A 434 29.73 -9.34 6.60
C VAL A 434 31.19 -9.06 6.96
N PRO A 435 32.09 -10.05 6.83
CA PRO A 435 33.52 -9.83 7.01
C PRO A 435 34.06 -8.73 6.09
N GLU A 436 35.06 -7.95 6.55
CA GLU A 436 35.59 -6.82 5.76
C GLU A 436 36.11 -7.22 4.36
N ASN A 437 36.63 -8.45 4.26
CA ASN A 437 37.23 -9.03 3.05
C ASN A 437 36.25 -9.87 2.21
N TYR A 438 34.95 -9.81 2.52
CA TYR A 438 33.93 -10.61 1.83
C TYR A 438 33.87 -10.32 0.32
N PHE A 439 33.92 -9.05 -0.08
CA PHE A 439 33.90 -8.65 -1.49
C PHE A 439 35.32 -8.69 -2.10
N PRO A 440 35.53 -9.36 -3.25
CA PRO A 440 36.83 -9.40 -3.91
C PRO A 440 37.14 -8.07 -4.60
N GLU A 441 37.73 -7.13 -3.85
CA GLU A 441 38.00 -5.75 -4.27
C GLU A 441 39.04 -5.59 -5.40
N GLU A 442 39.63 -6.67 -5.92
CA GLU A 442 40.56 -6.58 -7.05
C GLU A 442 39.87 -6.08 -8.32
N GLN A 443 38.62 -6.49 -8.54
CA GLN A 443 37.82 -6.07 -9.70
C GLN A 443 37.01 -4.81 -9.38
N ALA A 444 36.89 -3.90 -10.35
CA ALA A 444 36.17 -2.64 -10.18
C ALA A 444 34.70 -2.85 -9.82
N PHE A 445 34.05 -3.82 -10.47
CA PHE A 445 32.66 -4.20 -10.22
C PHE A 445 32.39 -4.49 -8.74
N TYR A 446 33.15 -5.40 -8.11
CA TYR A 446 32.94 -5.77 -6.70
C TYR A 446 33.28 -4.63 -5.72
N ARG A 447 34.24 -3.75 -6.06
CA ARG A 447 34.46 -2.51 -5.29
C ARG A 447 33.26 -1.57 -5.34
N ASN A 448 32.60 -1.48 -6.49
CA ASN A 448 31.40 -0.67 -6.66
C ASN A 448 30.21 -1.32 -5.95
N LEU A 449 30.04 -2.64 -6.07
CA LEU A 449 29.00 -3.41 -5.38
C LEU A 449 29.09 -3.26 -3.85
N LYS A 450 30.30 -3.33 -3.28
CA LYS A 450 30.54 -3.07 -1.85
C LYS A 450 30.13 -1.64 -1.42
N ARG A 451 30.08 -0.67 -2.33
CA ARG A 451 29.63 0.71 -2.04
C ARG A 451 28.15 0.91 -2.35
N TYR A 452 27.59 0.07 -3.20
CA TYR A 452 26.19 0.05 -3.57
C TYR A 452 25.35 -0.43 -2.39
N LEU A 453 25.69 -1.58 -1.82
CA LEU A 453 24.95 -2.13 -0.68
C LEU A 453 25.17 -1.31 0.60
N PRO A 454 24.11 -1.02 1.37
CA PRO A 454 24.23 -0.43 2.70
C PRO A 454 25.10 -1.29 3.63
N LYS A 455 25.79 -0.63 4.57
CA LYS A 455 26.66 -1.30 5.55
C LYS A 455 26.14 -1.13 6.95
N VAL A 456 26.48 -2.07 7.83
CA VAL A 456 26.19 -1.98 9.26
C VAL A 456 27.45 -2.14 10.11
N LYS A 457 27.48 -1.49 11.26
CA LYS A 457 28.51 -1.59 12.30
C LYS A 457 27.86 -1.67 13.68
N ASP A 458 28.64 -2.13 14.65
CA ASP A 458 28.26 -2.16 16.08
C ASP A 458 26.96 -2.93 16.35
N VAL A 459 26.69 -3.95 15.53
CA VAL A 459 25.59 -4.92 15.74
C VAL A 459 26.09 -6.16 16.50
N PRO A 460 25.19 -6.91 17.16
CA PRO A 460 25.54 -8.18 17.78
C PRO A 460 26.24 -9.14 16.79
N GLU A 461 27.16 -9.97 17.29
CA GLU A 461 27.76 -11.04 16.49
C GLU A 461 26.69 -12.06 16.10
N ASP A 462 26.71 -12.46 14.83
CA ASP A 462 25.76 -13.43 14.29
C ASP A 462 26.03 -14.84 14.85
N GLU A 463 24.96 -15.58 15.15
CA GLU A 463 25.07 -16.99 15.54
C GLU A 463 25.44 -17.85 14.32
N GLU A 464 26.16 -18.96 14.55
CA GLU A 464 26.47 -19.91 13.47
C GLU A 464 25.18 -20.46 12.84
N ASN A 465 25.14 -20.52 11.51
CA ASN A 465 24.01 -20.96 10.69
C ASN A 465 22.72 -20.11 10.81
N MET A 466 22.86 -18.83 11.17
CA MET A 466 21.74 -17.90 11.28
C MET A 466 21.84 -16.79 10.23
N ILE A 467 20.82 -16.67 9.37
CA ILE A 467 20.64 -15.50 8.52
C ILE A 467 20.17 -14.35 9.41
N THR A 468 20.91 -13.24 9.42
CA THR A 468 20.53 -12.03 10.13
C THR A 468 20.44 -10.86 9.14
N ILE A 469 19.30 -10.20 9.10
CA ILE A 469 19.07 -9.01 8.28
C ILE A 469 18.59 -7.89 9.20
N TYR A 470 19.24 -6.74 9.12
CA TYR A 470 18.83 -5.52 9.78
C TYR A 470 18.20 -4.57 8.76
N ILE A 471 17.02 -4.04 9.08
CA ILE A 471 16.34 -3.03 8.27
C ILE A 471 16.22 -1.76 9.10
N PHE A 472 16.77 -0.67 8.58
CA PHE A 472 16.80 0.64 9.21
C PHE A 472 15.81 1.58 8.57
N GLU A 473 15.21 2.43 9.39
CA GLU A 473 14.43 3.58 8.96
C GLU A 473 15.25 4.87 9.14
N ASP A 474 15.80 5.37 8.04
CA ASP A 474 16.64 6.57 7.92
C ASP A 474 15.78 7.84 7.86
N THR A 475 14.90 8.03 8.84
CA THR A 475 14.08 9.25 9.01
C THR A 475 13.70 9.47 10.48
N PRO A 476 13.64 10.73 10.99
CA PRO A 476 13.18 10.99 12.35
C PRO A 476 11.67 10.80 12.55
N LEU A 477 10.91 10.76 11.45
CA LEU A 477 9.45 10.78 11.48
C LEU A 477 8.85 9.44 11.90
N GLN A 478 9.60 8.34 11.73
CA GLN A 478 9.12 6.98 12.00
C GLN A 478 7.77 6.73 11.34
N MET A 479 7.79 6.71 10.01
CA MET A 479 6.66 6.55 9.11
C MET A 479 5.95 5.20 9.24
N GLY A 480 6.51 4.27 10.04
CA GLY A 480 5.92 2.97 10.35
C GLY A 480 6.04 1.96 9.21
N MET A 481 7.08 2.12 8.39
CA MET A 481 7.40 1.20 7.31
C MET A 481 7.94 -0.14 7.85
N LEU A 482 8.70 -0.12 8.95
CA LEU A 482 9.26 -1.33 9.55
C LEU A 482 8.16 -2.24 10.12
N GLU A 483 7.14 -1.66 10.76
CA GLU A 483 5.95 -2.38 11.22
C GLU A 483 5.24 -3.06 10.05
N ARG A 484 5.04 -2.34 8.95
CA ARG A 484 4.46 -2.90 7.73
C ARG A 484 5.31 -4.04 7.16
N ILE A 485 6.64 -3.90 7.11
CA ILE A 485 7.56 -4.96 6.67
C ILE A 485 7.43 -6.18 7.58
N LYS A 486 7.39 -5.97 8.91
CA LYS A 486 7.19 -7.04 9.90
C LYS A 486 5.88 -7.78 9.69
N ASP A 487 4.81 -7.13 9.24
CA ASP A 487 3.51 -7.77 8.98
C ASP A 487 3.41 -8.43 7.59
N LYS A 488 4.22 -7.97 6.62
CA LYS A 488 4.17 -8.43 5.22
C LYS A 488 5.43 -9.16 4.75
N TRP A 489 6.30 -9.59 5.66
CA TRP A 489 7.58 -10.22 5.33
C TRP A 489 7.42 -11.50 4.47
N LEU A 490 6.39 -12.31 4.72
CA LEU A 490 6.08 -13.49 3.90
C LEU A 490 5.77 -13.10 2.47
N HIS A 491 4.95 -12.05 2.28
CA HIS A 491 4.59 -11.55 0.95
C HIS A 491 5.79 -10.97 0.20
N LEU A 492 6.70 -10.28 0.91
CA LEU A 492 7.98 -9.84 0.33
C LEU A 492 8.78 -11.04 -0.19
N PHE A 493 8.85 -12.11 0.60
CA PHE A 493 9.58 -13.33 0.23
C PHE A 493 8.90 -14.09 -0.91
N GLU A 494 7.56 -14.08 -1.00
CA GLU A 494 6.83 -14.62 -2.16
C GLU A 494 7.19 -13.89 -3.45
N ILE A 495 7.25 -12.55 -3.42
CA ILE A 495 7.66 -11.75 -4.59
C ILE A 495 9.11 -12.03 -4.96
N MET A 496 10.02 -12.13 -3.97
CA MET A 496 11.43 -12.45 -4.21
C MET A 496 11.61 -13.83 -4.83
N GLU A 497 10.91 -14.85 -4.30
CA GLU A 497 10.97 -16.22 -4.80
C GLU A 497 10.48 -16.32 -6.24
N ASP A 498 9.32 -15.73 -6.54
CA ASP A 498 8.76 -15.77 -7.89
C ASP A 498 9.59 -14.96 -8.89
N TYR A 499 10.17 -13.82 -8.45
CA TYR A 499 11.12 -13.06 -9.26
C TYR A 499 12.40 -13.86 -9.58
N MET A 500 12.99 -14.53 -8.58
CA MET A 500 14.18 -15.35 -8.79
C MET A 500 13.88 -16.55 -9.70
N TYR A 501 12.70 -17.15 -9.56
CA TYR A 501 12.26 -18.21 -10.47
C TYR A 501 12.14 -17.70 -11.91
N TRP A 502 11.46 -16.57 -12.11
CA TRP A 502 11.32 -15.94 -13.42
C TRP A 502 12.69 -15.67 -14.04
N LEU A 503 13.60 -15.05 -13.28
CA LEU A 503 14.94 -14.72 -13.77
C LEU A 503 15.74 -15.97 -14.19
N SER A 504 15.62 -17.07 -13.45
CA SER A 504 16.39 -18.30 -13.68
C SER A 504 15.81 -19.20 -14.78
N TYR A 505 14.49 -19.23 -14.96
CA TYR A 505 13.83 -20.24 -15.80
C TYR A 505 12.95 -19.68 -16.92
N GLU A 506 12.42 -18.46 -16.79
CA GLU A 506 11.43 -17.90 -17.73
C GLU A 506 11.98 -16.71 -18.53
N SER A 507 12.98 -16.01 -18.00
CA SER A 507 13.57 -14.82 -18.64
C SER A 507 14.42 -15.20 -19.85
N GLU A 508 14.07 -14.62 -21.00
CA GLU A 508 14.85 -14.71 -22.24
C GLU A 508 15.84 -13.54 -22.42
N GLN A 509 15.97 -12.68 -21.40
CA GLN A 509 16.77 -11.47 -21.49
C GLN A 509 18.28 -11.77 -21.54
N GLU A 510 19.01 -10.99 -22.33
CA GLU A 510 20.47 -11.02 -22.27
C GLU A 510 20.95 -10.52 -20.89
N PRO A 511 21.94 -11.16 -20.25
CA PRO A 511 22.39 -10.76 -18.91
C PRO A 511 22.74 -9.28 -18.76
N LYS A 512 23.32 -8.65 -19.78
CA LYS A 512 23.63 -7.21 -19.73
C LYS A 512 22.41 -6.29 -19.63
N GLN A 513 21.24 -6.79 -20.03
CA GLN A 513 19.99 -6.04 -20.02
C GLN A 513 19.18 -6.30 -18.74
N CYS A 514 19.43 -7.40 -18.02
CA CYS A 514 18.69 -7.66 -16.79
C CYS A 514 19.23 -6.80 -15.64
N PHE A 515 18.32 -6.11 -14.97
CA PHE A 515 18.64 -5.25 -13.83
C PHE A 515 19.42 -5.98 -12.73
N ALA A 516 19.06 -7.23 -12.44
CA ALA A 516 19.68 -8.02 -11.38
C ALA A 516 21.21 -8.22 -11.55
N TYR A 517 21.71 -8.22 -12.78
CA TYR A 517 23.13 -8.43 -13.08
C TYR A 517 23.96 -7.14 -13.00
N MET A 518 23.32 -5.98 -12.84
CA MET A 518 23.98 -4.67 -12.68
C MET A 518 25.03 -4.38 -13.78
N GLY A 519 24.71 -4.73 -15.03
CA GLY A 519 25.59 -4.59 -16.21
C GLY A 519 26.64 -5.69 -16.39
N GLY A 520 26.69 -6.68 -15.49
CA GLY A 520 27.57 -7.84 -15.59
C GLY A 520 27.13 -8.87 -16.66
N ASP A 521 28.05 -9.75 -17.05
CA ASP A 521 27.77 -10.86 -17.98
C ASP A 521 27.05 -12.05 -17.31
N SER A 522 27.07 -12.11 -15.98
CA SER A 522 26.47 -13.18 -15.17
C SER A 522 26.14 -12.67 -13.77
N MET A 523 25.46 -13.51 -12.96
CA MET A 523 25.24 -13.21 -11.54
C MET A 523 26.59 -13.05 -10.82
N PRO A 524 26.75 -11.99 -9.99
CA PRO A 524 27.95 -11.84 -9.16
C PRO A 524 28.17 -13.06 -8.26
N GLU A 525 29.43 -13.51 -8.14
CA GLU A 525 29.78 -14.71 -7.34
C GLU A 525 29.50 -14.54 -5.84
N VAL A 526 29.33 -13.30 -5.39
CA VAL A 526 28.93 -12.97 -4.01
C VAL A 526 27.45 -13.20 -3.73
N PHE A 527 26.64 -13.40 -4.78
CA PHE A 527 25.23 -13.73 -4.65
C PHE A 527 24.99 -15.21 -4.95
N GLN A 528 24.01 -15.78 -4.26
CA GLN A 528 23.69 -17.20 -4.35
C GLN A 528 22.18 -17.37 -4.56
N PHE A 529 21.72 -17.08 -5.79
CA PHE A 529 20.30 -16.96 -6.12
C PHE A 529 19.53 -18.28 -5.99
N GLU A 530 20.07 -19.39 -6.50
CA GLU A 530 19.36 -20.68 -6.49
C GLU A 530 19.13 -21.16 -5.05
N GLU A 531 20.17 -21.14 -4.23
CA GLU A 531 20.09 -21.58 -2.84
C GLU A 531 19.30 -20.59 -1.97
N THR A 532 19.34 -19.29 -2.29
CA THR A 532 18.47 -18.29 -1.64
C THR A 532 17.00 -18.55 -1.96
N MET A 533 16.69 -18.88 -3.22
CA MET A 533 15.32 -19.24 -3.65
C MET A 533 14.86 -20.53 -2.97
N GLU A 534 15.68 -21.58 -2.93
CA GLU A 534 15.37 -22.83 -2.22
C GLU A 534 15.17 -22.61 -0.71
N ALA A 535 16.03 -21.79 -0.10
CA ALA A 535 15.87 -21.42 1.29
C ALA A 535 14.51 -20.72 1.49
N ILE A 536 14.17 -19.70 0.70
CA ILE A 536 12.89 -18.97 0.84
C ILE A 536 11.70 -19.93 0.66
N ARG A 537 11.75 -20.84 -0.31
CA ARG A 537 10.70 -21.85 -0.53
C ARG A 537 10.40 -22.69 0.72
N SER A 538 11.40 -22.92 1.57
CA SER A 538 11.22 -23.65 2.83
C SER A 538 10.45 -22.88 3.91
N LEU A 539 10.22 -21.58 3.72
CA LEU A 539 9.40 -20.74 4.59
C LEU A 539 7.99 -20.47 4.02
N LEU A 540 7.80 -20.65 2.72
CA LEU A 540 6.58 -20.28 2.02
C LEU A 540 5.57 -21.44 1.97
N PRO A 541 4.26 -21.15 2.03
CA PRO A 541 3.22 -22.17 1.84
C PRO A 541 3.21 -22.70 0.38
N GLU A 542 2.55 -23.84 0.16
CA GLU A 542 2.43 -24.42 -1.20
C GLU A 542 1.67 -23.50 -2.17
N ASN A 543 0.62 -22.82 -1.69
CA ASN A 543 -0.16 -21.85 -2.46
C ASN A 543 0.48 -20.45 -2.46
N ARG A 544 1.73 -20.38 -2.92
CA ARG A 544 2.51 -19.13 -3.06
C ARG A 544 2.23 -18.42 -4.39
N LEU A 545 2.67 -17.16 -4.50
CA LEU A 545 2.51 -16.32 -5.69
C LEU A 545 2.90 -17.04 -6.99
N HIS A 546 4.05 -17.70 -6.99
CA HIS A 546 4.54 -18.50 -8.10
C HIS A 546 3.53 -19.56 -8.58
N THR A 547 3.00 -20.37 -7.65
CA THR A 547 2.01 -21.41 -7.97
C THR A 547 0.72 -20.81 -8.49
N GLN A 548 0.26 -19.70 -7.91
CA GLN A 548 -0.95 -18.98 -8.36
C GLN A 548 -0.80 -18.48 -9.79
N ARG A 549 0.37 -17.93 -10.13
CA ARG A 549 0.69 -17.44 -11.48
C ARG A 549 0.78 -18.58 -12.50
N GLN A 550 1.40 -19.70 -12.14
CA GLN A 550 1.44 -20.89 -13.00
C GLN A 550 0.05 -21.41 -13.31
N LEU A 551 -0.79 -21.59 -12.27
CA LEU A 551 -2.18 -22.01 -12.45
C LEU A 551 -2.97 -21.03 -13.30
N ALA A 552 -2.79 -19.71 -13.10
CA ALA A 552 -3.45 -18.71 -13.94
C ALA A 552 -2.99 -18.79 -15.40
N THR A 553 -1.71 -19.05 -15.65
CA THR A 553 -1.16 -19.20 -17.01
C THR A 553 -1.69 -20.48 -17.68
N GLU A 554 -1.74 -21.59 -16.95
CA GLU A 554 -2.33 -22.85 -17.42
C GLU A 554 -3.82 -22.68 -17.73
N ASN A 555 -4.56 -22.03 -16.84
CA ASN A 555 -5.98 -21.71 -17.03
C ASN A 555 -6.19 -20.76 -18.21
N GLN A 556 -5.30 -19.77 -18.44
CA GLN A 556 -5.33 -18.89 -19.62
C GLN A 556 -5.08 -19.66 -20.92
N GLN A 557 -4.11 -20.57 -20.94
CA GLN A 557 -3.84 -21.43 -22.10
C GLN A 557 -4.97 -22.43 -22.37
N GLU A 558 -5.62 -22.97 -21.33
CA GLU A 558 -6.81 -23.81 -21.46
C GLU A 558 -8.04 -23.00 -21.91
N THR A 559 -8.20 -21.75 -21.45
CA THR A 559 -9.29 -20.86 -21.86
C THR A 559 -9.16 -20.31 -23.29
N GLU A 560 -7.97 -20.31 -23.89
CA GLU A 560 -7.78 -19.96 -25.31
C GLU A 560 -8.12 -21.11 -26.28
N GLN A 561 -8.24 -22.36 -25.80
CA GLN A 561 -8.54 -23.53 -26.64
C GLN A 561 -9.79 -24.33 -26.23
N GLY A 562 -10.37 -24.09 -25.05
CA GLY A 562 -11.50 -24.83 -24.50
C GLY A 562 -12.84 -24.09 -24.47
N GLU A 563 -13.95 -24.84 -24.44
CA GLU A 563 -15.29 -24.30 -24.14
C GLU A 563 -15.28 -23.64 -22.74
N LYS A 564 -15.63 -22.36 -22.68
CA LYS A 564 -15.80 -21.62 -21.41
C LYS A 564 -17.20 -21.86 -20.86
N ARG A 565 -17.30 -22.07 -19.55
CA ARG A 565 -18.57 -22.15 -18.81
C ARG A 565 -18.65 -21.04 -17.77
N GLN A 566 -19.85 -20.69 -17.32
CA GLN A 566 -20.07 -19.62 -16.36
C GLN A 566 -20.30 -20.19 -14.95
N CYS A 567 -19.68 -19.61 -13.94
CA CYS A 567 -19.87 -20.04 -12.55
C CYS A 567 -21.24 -19.63 -12.00
N ASP A 568 -21.93 -20.60 -11.38
CA ASP A 568 -23.25 -20.44 -10.75
C ASP A 568 -23.28 -19.51 -9.54
N PHE A 569 -22.12 -19.04 -9.06
CA PHE A 569 -21.99 -18.26 -7.83
C PHE A 569 -21.41 -16.86 -8.09
N CYS A 570 -20.23 -16.77 -8.72
CA CYS A 570 -19.61 -15.47 -9.00
C CYS A 570 -19.94 -14.89 -10.38
N LYS A 571 -20.68 -15.61 -11.24
CA LYS A 571 -21.04 -15.21 -12.61
C LYS A 571 -19.85 -15.01 -13.57
N ASN A 572 -18.61 -15.29 -13.16
CA ASN A 572 -17.43 -15.20 -14.03
C ASN A 572 -17.30 -16.45 -14.92
N TYR A 573 -16.66 -16.29 -16.08
CA TYR A 573 -16.38 -17.37 -17.02
C TYR A 573 -15.04 -18.03 -16.72
N PHE A 574 -15.01 -19.37 -16.67
CA PHE A 574 -13.81 -20.18 -16.46
C PHE A 574 -13.71 -21.30 -17.51
N ALA A 575 -12.56 -21.96 -17.62
CA ALA A 575 -12.44 -23.17 -18.44
C ALA A 575 -13.32 -24.30 -17.89
N ALA A 576 -13.91 -25.14 -18.75
CA ALA A 576 -14.76 -26.26 -18.33
C ALA A 576 -14.08 -27.25 -17.36
N THR A 577 -12.73 -27.30 -17.33
CA THR A 577 -11.89 -28.10 -16.43
C THR A 577 -11.82 -27.55 -15.00
N GLU A 578 -12.14 -26.27 -14.79
CA GLU A 578 -12.03 -25.57 -13.50
C GLU A 578 -13.30 -25.62 -12.63
N PHE A 579 -14.28 -26.41 -13.05
CA PHE A 579 -15.56 -26.52 -12.38
C PHE A 579 -15.63 -27.75 -11.48
N ILE A 580 -16.14 -27.53 -10.27
CA ILE A 580 -16.56 -28.56 -9.36
C ILE A 580 -18.08 -28.63 -9.48
N GLN A 581 -18.58 -29.75 -9.99
CA GLN A 581 -20.00 -30.02 -10.06
C GLN A 581 -20.51 -30.47 -8.68
N LEU A 582 -21.51 -29.78 -8.16
CA LEU A 582 -22.20 -30.11 -6.91
C LEU A 582 -23.20 -31.26 -7.12
N ASP A 583 -23.65 -31.88 -6.03
CA ASP A 583 -24.61 -33.00 -6.06
C ASP A 583 -25.94 -32.63 -6.76
N ASP A 584 -26.30 -31.34 -6.79
CA ASP A 584 -27.49 -30.82 -7.44
C ASP A 584 -27.24 -30.31 -8.87
N GLU A 585 -26.08 -30.63 -9.44
CA GLU A 585 -25.59 -30.35 -10.80
C GLU A 585 -25.12 -28.92 -11.06
N ARG A 586 -25.15 -28.02 -10.06
CA ARG A 586 -24.55 -26.68 -10.17
C ARG A 586 -23.04 -26.74 -10.34
N GLU A 587 -22.48 -25.83 -11.13
CA GLU A 587 -21.06 -25.74 -11.41
C GLU A 587 -20.41 -24.56 -10.66
N ARG A 588 -19.46 -24.89 -9.78
CA ARG A 588 -18.72 -23.92 -8.96
C ARG A 588 -17.27 -23.84 -9.42
N CYS A 589 -16.77 -22.63 -9.68
CA CYS A 589 -15.35 -22.45 -9.99
C CYS A 589 -14.45 -22.69 -8.77
N SER A 590 -13.19 -23.01 -9.03
CA SER A 590 -12.16 -23.23 -8.00
C SER A 590 -12.03 -22.06 -7.00
N VAL A 591 -12.15 -20.81 -7.45
CA VAL A 591 -12.09 -19.62 -6.59
C VAL A 591 -13.26 -19.58 -5.60
N CYS A 592 -14.48 -19.79 -6.07
CA CYS A 592 -15.67 -19.83 -5.20
C CYS A 592 -15.62 -21.01 -4.23
N HIS A 593 -15.01 -22.13 -4.64
CA HIS A 593 -14.90 -23.33 -3.82
C HIS A 593 -14.06 -23.10 -2.56
N GLN A 594 -12.99 -22.30 -2.61
CA GLN A 594 -12.06 -22.10 -1.48
C GLN A 594 -12.71 -21.58 -0.21
N THR A 595 -13.78 -20.79 -0.34
CA THR A 595 -14.49 -20.18 0.79
C THR A 595 -15.94 -20.64 0.88
N ALA A 596 -16.31 -21.68 0.14
CA ALA A 596 -17.68 -22.14 0.09
C ALA A 596 -18.16 -22.75 1.40
N ILE A 597 -19.42 -22.47 1.74
CA ILE A 597 -20.08 -23.02 2.92
C ILE A 597 -20.97 -24.19 2.48
N ASP A 598 -20.44 -25.40 2.59
CA ASP A 598 -21.10 -26.64 2.12
C ASP A 598 -21.91 -27.35 3.22
N ARG A 599 -21.64 -27.07 4.50
CA ARG A 599 -22.27 -27.77 5.65
C ARG A 599 -22.93 -26.80 6.62
N VAL A 600 -24.02 -27.25 7.25
CA VAL A 600 -24.78 -26.49 8.27
C VAL A 600 -23.90 -26.09 9.47
N GLU A 601 -22.93 -26.93 9.83
CA GLU A 601 -21.99 -26.68 10.93
C GLU A 601 -21.19 -25.39 10.70
N ASP A 602 -20.75 -25.15 9.46
CA ASP A 602 -19.97 -23.98 9.05
C ASP A 602 -20.82 -22.70 8.93
N LEU A 603 -22.15 -22.84 8.87
CA LEU A 603 -23.08 -21.71 8.80
C LEU A 603 -23.32 -21.06 10.17
N THR A 604 -23.17 -21.82 11.26
CA THR A 604 -23.49 -21.35 12.61
C THR A 604 -22.65 -20.14 13.05
N PRO A 605 -21.30 -20.13 12.86
CA PRO A 605 -20.49 -18.97 13.19
C PRO A 605 -20.86 -17.72 12.37
N LEU A 606 -21.18 -17.90 11.09
CA LEU A 606 -21.57 -16.81 10.19
C LEU A 606 -22.89 -16.18 10.62
N TYR A 607 -23.84 -17.00 11.07
CA TYR A 607 -25.10 -16.49 11.60
C TYR A 607 -24.90 -15.66 12.87
N GLU A 608 -24.06 -16.10 13.81
CA GLU A 608 -23.76 -15.33 15.03
C GLU A 608 -23.05 -14.01 14.71
N GLU A 609 -22.20 -13.99 13.69
CA GLU A 609 -21.55 -12.78 13.18
C GLU A 609 -22.59 -11.76 12.68
N VAL A 610 -23.54 -12.21 11.85
CA VAL A 610 -24.64 -11.35 11.36
C VAL A 610 -25.54 -10.90 12.51
N ARG A 611 -25.89 -11.77 13.47
CA ARG A 611 -26.67 -11.36 14.66
C ARG A 611 -25.95 -10.29 15.49
N THR A 612 -24.64 -10.42 15.64
CA THR A 612 -23.80 -9.46 16.35
C THR A 612 -23.83 -8.10 15.66
N PHE A 613 -23.79 -8.08 14.32
CA PHE A 613 -23.96 -6.86 13.53
C PHE A 613 -25.32 -6.19 13.75
N PHE A 614 -26.44 -6.94 13.74
CA PHE A 614 -27.76 -6.37 14.02
C PHE A 614 -27.83 -5.74 15.42
N THR A 615 -27.24 -6.40 16.42
CA THR A 615 -27.31 -5.92 17.81
C THR A 615 -26.35 -4.76 18.08
N ASN A 616 -25.11 -4.85 17.63
CA ASN A 616 -24.05 -3.90 18.00
C ASN A 616 -23.94 -2.71 17.03
N THR A 617 -24.21 -2.94 15.75
CA THR A 617 -24.07 -1.91 14.70
C THR A 617 -25.40 -1.24 14.41
N LEU A 618 -26.44 -2.03 14.12
CA LEU A 618 -27.78 -1.50 13.81
C LEU A 618 -28.58 -1.13 15.06
N GLN A 619 -28.18 -1.62 16.25
CA GLN A 619 -28.92 -1.44 17.52
C GLN A 619 -30.36 -2.00 17.47
N VAL A 620 -30.55 -3.06 16.68
CA VAL A 620 -31.85 -3.69 16.43
C VAL A 620 -31.92 -5.07 17.09
N GLU A 621 -33.00 -5.34 17.82
CA GLU A 621 -33.25 -6.67 18.36
C GLU A 621 -33.99 -7.57 17.37
N VAL A 622 -33.42 -8.74 17.10
CA VAL A 622 -34.05 -9.81 16.30
C VAL A 622 -34.37 -10.99 17.20
N ARG A 623 -35.52 -11.64 17.00
CA ARG A 623 -35.97 -12.79 17.80
C ARG A 623 -34.88 -13.87 17.92
N GLN A 624 -34.86 -14.54 19.07
CA GLN A 624 -33.84 -15.55 19.39
C GLN A 624 -34.17 -16.92 18.77
N ASN A 625 -35.45 -17.29 18.68
CA ASN A 625 -35.88 -18.60 18.20
C ASN A 625 -36.01 -18.63 16.66
N ILE A 626 -34.89 -18.62 15.96
CA ILE A 626 -34.81 -18.79 14.50
C ILE A 626 -34.10 -20.10 14.20
N HIS A 627 -34.72 -20.96 13.41
CA HIS A 627 -34.10 -22.21 12.94
C HIS A 627 -33.48 -22.00 11.56
N ILE A 628 -32.19 -22.27 11.43
CA ILE A 628 -31.49 -22.14 10.16
C ILE A 628 -31.35 -23.52 9.54
N LYS A 629 -31.68 -23.61 8.26
CA LYS A 629 -31.55 -24.81 7.46
C LYS A 629 -30.74 -24.49 6.22
N MET A 630 -29.78 -25.35 5.92
CA MET A 630 -29.04 -25.28 4.67
C MET A 630 -29.60 -26.34 3.72
N ILE A 631 -29.92 -25.93 2.50
CA ILE A 631 -30.55 -26.77 1.48
C ILE A 631 -29.93 -26.47 0.11
N ASN A 632 -30.14 -27.34 -0.86
CA ASN A 632 -29.60 -27.13 -2.21
C ASN A 632 -30.52 -26.29 -3.10
N ALA A 633 -30.05 -25.91 -4.30
CA ALA A 633 -30.78 -25.02 -5.21
C ALA A 633 -32.12 -25.63 -5.65
N LYS A 634 -32.19 -26.95 -5.83
CA LYS A 634 -33.42 -27.67 -6.20
C LYS A 634 -34.46 -27.62 -5.08
N GLU A 635 -34.01 -27.74 -3.83
CA GLU A 635 -34.86 -27.71 -2.64
C GLU A 635 -35.37 -26.30 -2.32
N ILE A 636 -34.52 -25.28 -2.40
CA ILE A 636 -34.92 -23.89 -2.09
C ILE A 636 -35.91 -23.35 -3.12
N GLN A 637 -35.72 -23.70 -4.40
CA GLN A 637 -36.63 -23.31 -5.46
C GLN A 637 -37.99 -24.03 -5.36
N ALA A 638 -38.01 -25.26 -4.83
CA ALA A 638 -39.25 -25.97 -4.56
C ALA A 638 -40.09 -25.28 -3.45
N LEU A 639 -39.45 -24.60 -2.49
CA LEU A 639 -40.14 -23.81 -1.45
C LEU A 639 -40.85 -22.59 -2.04
N SER A 640 -40.32 -22.02 -3.12
CA SER A 640 -40.93 -20.89 -3.84
C SER A 640 -41.90 -21.30 -4.96
N GLY A 641 -42.11 -22.61 -5.17
CA GLY A 641 -43.02 -23.15 -6.20
C GLY A 641 -42.46 -23.13 -7.62
N GLN A 642 -41.16 -22.90 -7.79
CA GLN A 642 -40.47 -22.87 -9.08
C GLN A 642 -39.57 -24.12 -9.26
N LYS A 643 -39.23 -24.48 -10.51
CA LYS A 643 -38.29 -25.58 -10.80
C LYS A 643 -36.93 -25.01 -11.21
N PHE A 644 -35.87 -25.46 -10.56
CA PHE A 644 -34.50 -25.19 -10.98
C PHE A 644 -34.10 -26.15 -12.12
N VAL A 645 -33.60 -25.60 -13.24
CA VAL A 645 -33.07 -26.35 -14.38
C VAL A 645 -31.68 -25.77 -14.67
N PRO A 646 -30.60 -26.51 -14.37
CA PRO A 646 -29.24 -26.04 -14.62
C PRO A 646 -28.95 -25.78 -16.10
N THR A 647 -28.20 -24.73 -16.42
CA THR A 647 -27.67 -24.42 -17.75
C THR A 647 -26.15 -24.22 -17.74
N GLU A 648 -25.53 -24.03 -18.92
CA GLU A 648 -24.09 -23.73 -19.04
C GLU A 648 -23.78 -22.24 -18.78
N GLU A 649 -24.82 -21.42 -18.59
CA GLU A 649 -24.76 -20.01 -18.21
C GLU A 649 -25.22 -19.82 -16.75
N TYR A 650 -25.03 -18.63 -16.20
CA TYR A 650 -25.44 -18.33 -14.82
C TYR A 650 -26.96 -18.43 -14.66
N ASP A 651 -27.39 -19.33 -13.78
CA ASP A 651 -28.81 -19.51 -13.45
C ASP A 651 -29.22 -18.65 -12.25
N ALA A 652 -29.79 -17.48 -12.53
CA ALA A 652 -30.40 -16.62 -11.53
C ALA A 652 -31.50 -17.37 -10.75
N ARG A 653 -31.41 -17.39 -9.42
CA ARG A 653 -32.27 -18.20 -8.54
C ARG A 653 -32.38 -17.59 -7.14
N ILE A 654 -33.26 -18.16 -6.33
CA ILE A 654 -33.43 -17.77 -4.92
C ILE A 654 -32.32 -18.44 -4.11
N VAL A 655 -31.47 -17.64 -3.46
CA VAL A 655 -30.31 -18.13 -2.68
C VAL A 655 -30.58 -18.18 -1.18
N GLY A 656 -31.65 -17.52 -0.72
CA GLY A 656 -32.11 -17.51 0.67
C GLY A 656 -33.63 -17.37 0.73
N THR A 657 -34.25 -17.85 1.82
CA THR A 657 -35.64 -17.50 2.12
C THR A 657 -35.96 -17.59 3.61
N ALA A 658 -36.57 -16.53 4.13
CA ALA A 658 -37.12 -16.45 5.47
C ALA A 658 -38.61 -16.80 5.48
N ILE A 659 -39.01 -17.74 6.34
CA ILE A 659 -40.40 -18.16 6.54
C ILE A 659 -40.79 -17.96 8.00
N ARG A 660 -41.93 -17.28 8.22
CA ARG A 660 -42.56 -17.19 9.54
C ARG A 660 -43.91 -17.89 9.56
N SER A 661 -44.05 -18.89 10.43
CA SER A 661 -45.30 -19.62 10.65
C SER A 661 -45.67 -19.58 12.13
N GLY A 662 -46.50 -18.59 12.49
CA GLY A 662 -46.85 -18.30 13.88
C GLY A 662 -45.63 -17.91 14.71
N GLU A 663 -45.37 -18.63 15.80
CA GLU A 663 -44.20 -18.39 16.66
C GLU A 663 -42.88 -18.93 16.10
N ARG A 664 -42.90 -19.76 15.04
CA ARG A 664 -41.69 -20.32 14.44
C ARG A 664 -41.18 -19.45 13.30
N ALA A 665 -39.90 -19.12 13.34
CA ALA A 665 -39.15 -18.49 12.26
C ALA A 665 -38.08 -19.45 11.75
N GLU A 666 -38.00 -19.61 10.43
CA GLU A 666 -37.01 -20.44 9.78
C GLU A 666 -36.32 -19.64 8.67
N ILE A 667 -35.00 -19.74 8.57
CA ILE A 667 -34.22 -19.20 7.46
C ILE A 667 -33.63 -20.39 6.70
N TYR A 668 -33.87 -20.43 5.41
CA TYR A 668 -33.29 -21.39 4.48
C TYR A 668 -32.20 -20.70 3.67
N ILE A 669 -31.02 -21.29 3.60
CA ILE A 669 -29.88 -20.77 2.84
C ILE A 669 -29.41 -21.83 1.85
N GLU A 670 -29.10 -21.39 0.63
CA GLU A 670 -28.51 -22.23 -0.40
C GLU A 670 -27.10 -22.70 0.01
N ASN A 671 -26.83 -24.00 -0.10
CA ASN A 671 -25.50 -24.55 0.15
C ASN A 671 -24.52 -24.22 -0.99
N GLY A 672 -23.24 -24.17 -0.62
CA GLY A 672 -22.14 -24.07 -1.56
C GLY A 672 -21.80 -22.67 -2.06
N ALA A 673 -22.51 -21.65 -1.59
CA ALA A 673 -22.13 -20.26 -1.80
C ALA A 673 -20.83 -19.91 -1.04
N PRO A 674 -19.97 -19.04 -1.60
CA PRO A 674 -18.83 -18.46 -0.88
C PRO A 674 -19.24 -17.79 0.43
N ARG A 675 -18.31 -17.71 1.40
CA ARG A 675 -18.54 -17.14 2.74
C ARG A 675 -19.19 -15.77 2.69
N LEU A 676 -18.67 -14.85 1.86
CA LEU A 676 -19.17 -13.48 1.80
C LEU A 676 -20.60 -13.40 1.23
N GLN A 677 -20.91 -14.19 0.20
CA GLN A 677 -22.27 -14.28 -0.36
C GLN A 677 -23.25 -14.88 0.66
N THR A 678 -22.79 -15.89 1.41
CA THR A 678 -23.56 -16.52 2.50
C THR A 678 -23.89 -15.52 3.61
N LEU A 679 -22.91 -14.73 4.04
CA LEU A 679 -23.11 -13.69 5.05
C LEU A 679 -24.09 -12.61 4.59
N ALA A 680 -23.96 -12.12 3.36
CA ALA A 680 -24.87 -11.14 2.81
C ALA A 680 -26.31 -11.68 2.73
N THR A 681 -26.48 -12.91 2.24
CA THR A 681 -27.78 -13.59 2.20
C THR A 681 -28.35 -13.76 3.61
N LEU A 682 -27.54 -14.13 4.60
CA LEU A 682 -27.99 -14.22 6.00
C LEU A 682 -28.45 -12.86 6.53
N ALA A 683 -27.73 -11.77 6.23
CA ALA A 683 -28.12 -10.42 6.63
C ALA A 683 -29.45 -9.99 5.97
N HIS A 684 -29.62 -10.34 4.69
CA HIS A 684 -30.87 -10.15 3.95
C HIS A 684 -32.04 -10.86 4.63
N GLU A 685 -31.94 -12.18 4.83
CA GLU A 685 -33.02 -12.98 5.38
C GLU A 685 -33.32 -12.65 6.85
N LEU A 686 -32.31 -12.26 7.63
CA LEU A 686 -32.51 -11.82 9.00
C LEU A 686 -33.27 -10.49 9.06
N THR A 687 -33.07 -9.61 8.06
CA THR A 687 -33.88 -8.40 7.88
C THR A 687 -35.34 -8.75 7.66
N HIS A 688 -35.64 -9.75 6.82
CA HIS A 688 -37.04 -10.20 6.65
C HIS A 688 -37.66 -10.75 7.93
N ILE A 689 -36.91 -11.53 8.73
CA ILE A 689 -37.43 -11.98 10.03
C ILE A 689 -37.77 -10.80 10.94
N TRP A 690 -36.92 -9.77 10.98
CA TRP A 690 -37.22 -8.55 11.72
C TRP A 690 -38.46 -7.84 11.16
N GLN A 691 -38.56 -7.69 9.84
CA GLN A 691 -39.73 -7.08 9.18
C GLN A 691 -41.03 -7.83 9.52
N PHE A 692 -41.01 -9.16 9.53
CA PHE A 692 -42.17 -9.98 9.86
C PHE A 692 -42.65 -9.81 11.30
N ASP A 693 -41.73 -9.52 12.22
CA ASP A 693 -42.02 -9.35 13.63
C ASP A 693 -42.45 -7.91 13.98
N GLN A 694 -41.84 -6.91 13.35
CA GLN A 694 -41.99 -5.51 13.75
C GLN A 694 -42.90 -4.70 12.83
N LEU A 695 -43.05 -5.09 11.56
CA LEU A 695 -43.78 -4.29 10.57
C LEU A 695 -45.16 -4.86 10.27
N ASN A 696 -46.09 -3.96 9.94
CA ASN A 696 -47.35 -4.34 9.33
C ASN A 696 -47.14 -4.51 7.81
N LEU A 697 -46.97 -5.75 7.37
CA LEU A 697 -46.67 -6.06 5.96
C LEU A 697 -47.81 -5.70 5.01
N ASP A 698 -49.06 -5.61 5.49
CA ASP A 698 -50.24 -5.30 4.64
C ASP A 698 -50.17 -3.90 3.99
N VAL A 699 -49.35 -3.01 4.53
CA VAL A 699 -49.19 -1.63 4.05
C VAL A 699 -47.87 -1.40 3.30
N LEU A 700 -47.01 -2.42 3.20
CA LEU A 700 -45.72 -2.34 2.53
C LEU A 700 -45.77 -3.05 1.18
N THR A 701 -45.11 -2.47 0.18
CA THR A 701 -44.95 -3.13 -1.11
C THR A 701 -43.80 -4.13 -1.05
N LEU A 702 -43.76 -5.09 -1.99
CA LEU A 702 -42.63 -6.01 -2.08
C LEU A 702 -41.29 -5.26 -2.28
N ALA A 703 -41.30 -4.19 -3.09
CA ALA A 703 -40.13 -3.33 -3.26
C ALA A 703 -39.69 -2.65 -1.95
N ASP A 704 -40.61 -2.31 -1.04
CA ASP A 704 -40.24 -1.75 0.27
C ASP A 704 -39.50 -2.78 1.14
N LEU A 705 -39.93 -4.05 1.09
CA LEU A 705 -39.34 -5.14 1.87
C LEU A 705 -37.97 -5.54 1.33
N GLU A 706 -37.89 -5.84 0.03
CA GLU A 706 -36.65 -6.24 -0.65
C GLU A 706 -35.63 -5.10 -0.66
N GLY A 707 -36.08 -3.87 -0.87
CA GLY A 707 -35.21 -2.68 -0.86
C GLY A 707 -34.52 -2.45 0.49
N HIS A 708 -35.25 -2.64 1.59
CA HIS A 708 -34.67 -2.56 2.93
C HIS A 708 -33.66 -3.69 3.14
N ALA A 709 -34.00 -4.94 2.81
CA ALA A 709 -33.09 -6.07 2.96
C ALA A 709 -31.81 -5.89 2.12
N SER A 710 -31.91 -5.46 0.86
CA SER A 710 -30.75 -5.16 0.01
C SER A 710 -29.90 -3.99 0.49
N TRP A 711 -30.50 -3.00 1.17
CA TRP A 711 -29.72 -1.96 1.82
C TRP A 711 -28.84 -2.52 2.94
N VAL A 712 -29.39 -3.44 3.74
CA VAL A 712 -28.65 -4.10 4.82
C VAL A 712 -27.52 -4.97 4.27
N GLU A 713 -27.68 -5.61 3.11
CA GLU A 713 -26.59 -6.38 2.47
C GLU A 713 -25.36 -5.51 2.20
N VAL A 714 -25.55 -4.37 1.52
CA VAL A 714 -24.46 -3.44 1.18
C VAL A 714 -23.82 -2.89 2.46
N TYR A 715 -24.64 -2.41 3.40
CA TYR A 715 -24.14 -1.83 4.64
C TYR A 715 -23.42 -2.86 5.53
N PHE A 716 -23.89 -4.10 5.54
CA PHE A 716 -23.22 -5.19 6.24
C PHE A 716 -21.84 -5.46 5.62
N MET A 717 -21.74 -5.59 4.29
CA MET A 717 -20.46 -5.80 3.59
C MET A 717 -19.46 -4.67 3.88
N GLU A 718 -19.91 -3.41 3.86
CA GLU A 718 -19.08 -2.26 4.24
C GLU A 718 -18.58 -2.38 5.69
N SER A 719 -19.46 -2.78 6.62
CA SER A 719 -19.12 -2.86 8.05
C SER A 719 -18.07 -3.93 8.39
N ILE A 720 -17.97 -4.99 7.59
CA ILE A 720 -16.96 -6.04 7.74
C ILE A 720 -15.71 -5.80 6.89
N GLY A 721 -15.62 -4.65 6.21
CA GLY A 721 -14.46 -4.23 5.42
C GLY A 721 -14.41 -4.79 3.99
N ALA A 722 -15.49 -5.40 3.49
CA ALA A 722 -15.60 -5.92 2.12
C ALA A 722 -16.03 -4.82 1.13
N TYR A 723 -15.28 -3.71 1.08
CA TYR A 723 -15.67 -2.50 0.36
C TYR A 723 -15.80 -2.69 -1.16
N LYS A 724 -14.94 -3.50 -1.77
CA LYS A 724 -14.95 -3.75 -3.23
C LYS A 724 -16.22 -4.49 -3.64
N GLU A 725 -16.57 -5.54 -2.91
CA GLU A 725 -17.77 -6.34 -3.16
C GLU A 725 -19.04 -5.55 -2.82
N ALA A 726 -19.01 -4.73 -1.77
CA ALA A 726 -20.10 -3.81 -1.45
C ALA A 726 -20.34 -2.79 -2.58
N GLU A 727 -19.27 -2.23 -3.15
CA GLU A 727 -19.36 -1.29 -4.28
C GLU A 727 -19.94 -1.97 -5.53
N ILE A 728 -19.51 -3.20 -5.84
CA ILE A 728 -20.06 -3.99 -6.95
C ILE A 728 -21.56 -4.25 -6.74
N LEU A 729 -21.95 -4.72 -5.54
CA LEU A 729 -23.35 -5.00 -5.22
C LEU A 729 -24.22 -3.74 -5.27
N ASN A 730 -23.72 -2.63 -4.70
CA ASN A 730 -24.37 -1.32 -4.79
C ASN A 730 -24.57 -0.90 -6.25
N HIS A 731 -23.53 -1.03 -7.09
CA HIS A 731 -23.64 -0.73 -8.51
C HIS A 731 -24.66 -1.64 -9.22
N GLU A 732 -24.68 -2.94 -8.94
CA GLU A 732 -25.70 -3.86 -9.48
C GLU A 732 -27.11 -3.41 -9.08
N LEU A 733 -27.37 -3.20 -7.78
CA LEU A 733 -28.69 -2.79 -7.27
C LEU A 733 -29.17 -1.46 -7.85
N LEU A 734 -28.27 -0.47 -8.01
CA LEU A 734 -28.60 0.82 -8.62
C LEU A 734 -29.07 0.69 -10.09
N HIS A 735 -28.65 -0.35 -10.81
CA HIS A 735 -28.94 -0.53 -12.24
C HIS A 735 -29.95 -1.65 -12.53
N ARG A 736 -30.44 -2.37 -11.51
CA ARG A 736 -31.50 -3.38 -11.68
C ARG A 736 -32.87 -2.73 -11.86
N ASP A 737 -33.69 -3.34 -12.72
CA ASP A 737 -35.06 -2.92 -13.04
C ASP A 737 -36.13 -3.81 -12.36
N ASP A 738 -35.73 -4.64 -11.39
CA ASP A 738 -36.63 -5.49 -10.61
C ASP A 738 -36.97 -4.87 -9.24
N VAL A 739 -37.76 -5.59 -8.43
CA VAL A 739 -38.22 -5.13 -7.11
C VAL A 739 -37.08 -4.83 -6.14
N TYR A 740 -35.93 -5.49 -6.29
CA TYR A 740 -34.73 -5.25 -5.50
C TYR A 740 -34.11 -3.89 -5.84
N GLY A 741 -33.87 -3.63 -7.13
CA GLY A 741 -33.31 -2.35 -7.58
C GLY A 741 -34.24 -1.16 -7.35
N GLU A 742 -35.55 -1.32 -7.64
CA GLU A 742 -36.56 -0.29 -7.35
C GLU A 742 -36.61 0.03 -5.85
N GLY A 743 -36.68 -1.00 -5.02
CA GLY A 743 -36.71 -0.89 -3.57
C GLY A 743 -35.46 -0.21 -3.01
N TYR A 744 -34.29 -0.65 -3.42
CA TYR A 744 -33.01 -0.14 -2.94
C TYR A 744 -32.86 1.36 -3.21
N ARG A 745 -33.16 1.81 -4.45
CA ARG A 745 -33.16 3.23 -4.81
C ARG A 745 -34.15 4.04 -3.98
N LYS A 746 -35.33 3.48 -3.68
CA LYS A 746 -36.34 4.12 -2.85
C LYS A 746 -35.85 4.32 -1.41
N VAL A 747 -35.17 3.32 -0.83
CA VAL A 747 -34.57 3.41 0.50
C VAL A 747 -33.49 4.49 0.56
N LEU A 748 -32.58 4.52 -0.42
CA LEU A 748 -31.55 5.57 -0.50
C LEU A 748 -32.17 6.97 -0.57
N GLN A 749 -33.20 7.16 -1.41
CA GLN A 749 -33.90 8.43 -1.51
C GLN A 749 -34.59 8.83 -0.19
N GLN A 750 -35.14 7.87 0.56
CA GLN A 750 -35.73 8.14 1.87
C GLN A 750 -34.68 8.56 2.90
N LEU A 751 -33.49 7.95 2.89
CA LEU A 751 -32.39 8.29 3.79
C LEU A 751 -31.83 9.71 3.58
N GLU A 752 -31.91 10.27 2.37
CA GLU A 752 -31.52 11.67 2.11
C GLU A 752 -32.26 12.69 2.99
N GLY A 753 -33.46 12.34 3.48
CA GLY A 753 -34.28 13.16 4.36
C GLY A 753 -33.95 13.06 5.86
N TYR A 754 -33.00 12.20 6.26
CA TYR A 754 -32.66 11.90 7.66
C TYR A 754 -31.26 12.43 8.05
N SER A 755 -30.96 12.44 9.35
CA SER A 755 -29.64 12.82 9.86
C SER A 755 -28.55 11.84 9.42
N HIS A 756 -27.33 12.35 9.28
CA HIS A 756 -26.16 11.53 8.92
C HIS A 756 -25.99 10.37 9.91
N GLY A 757 -25.98 9.13 9.39
CA GLY A 757 -25.92 7.90 10.16
C GLY A 757 -27.27 7.21 10.43
N ALA A 758 -28.38 7.74 9.91
CA ALA A 758 -29.66 7.04 9.96
C ALA A 758 -29.66 5.78 9.07
N THR A 759 -30.42 4.78 9.48
CA THR A 759 -30.62 3.51 8.80
C THR A 759 -32.09 3.32 8.43
N PRO A 760 -32.44 2.38 7.53
CA PRO A 760 -33.85 2.13 7.18
C PRO A 760 -34.70 1.59 8.34
N PHE A 761 -34.07 1.10 9.42
CA PHE A 761 -34.77 0.72 10.65
C PHE A 761 -35.40 1.94 11.34
N ASP A 762 -34.75 3.12 11.26
CA ASP A 762 -35.21 4.37 11.86
C ASP A 762 -36.47 4.95 11.17
N PHE A 763 -36.85 4.45 10.00
CA PHE A 763 -38.09 4.84 9.32
C PHE A 763 -39.34 4.46 10.11
N TYR A 764 -39.21 3.40 10.92
CA TYR A 764 -40.32 2.75 11.59
C TYR A 764 -40.31 2.97 13.11
N GLU A 765 -39.28 3.62 13.65
CA GLU A 765 -39.24 4.08 15.04
C GLU A 765 -40.00 5.40 15.21
N ARG A 766 -41.26 5.31 15.66
CA ARG A 766 -42.04 6.43 16.21
C ARG A 766 -42.77 6.06 17.48
#